data_AF-A0A2D6RKY4-F1
#
_entry.id   AF-A0A2D6RKY4-F1
#
_cell.length_a   1.000
_cell.length_b   1.000
_cell.length_c   1.000
_cell.angle_alpha   90.00
_cell.angle_beta   90.00
_cell.angle_gamma   90.00
#
_symmetry.space_group_name_H-M   'P 1'
#
loop_
_entity.id
_entity.type
_entity.pdbx_description
1 polymer ?
#
loop_
_entity_poly.entity_id
_entity_poly.type
_entity_poly.pdbx_seq_one_letter_code
_entity_poly.pdbx_strand_id
1 'polypeptide(L)'
;MVKNLVQTKLSDVKKGKVKAEELATKQKEISISEFFTKNRHLLGFDNPRKALITSVKEAVDNSLDACEEIGVLPELYVEIKQTTETRYAMIIEDNGPGIVKEQIPKIFTKLLYGSKFFKLSQSLTGDEPLIIKKNGKIKIINIGDLIDPHIEKEGEIGCGNIEVPCFNWKDYKYSFKPISNLIKHKRRNEIYEVKTRYNKSVKVTGCHSLFTINKDNLNVEQIEARKLKKGDIVLAPKKIEINEEKNEINILNYIEEKHAKKQFWYLYTNKELIKNIFNDSKIIHYKKNGDKSRKYYRFEKNNRRVDVLDDSYKQYIKKGFLPVWFVKFLNLNTEEGTIRTYYHGKKYDFPIILPLTSSFMKYLGLFIAEGHTDNRQIGFTFSRDERDLVKLVCNTGYSLGVNYTIEERPEKNSVRVKFFGGILSYLFRKWCGRGAKNKKIPNFVFTASKELRQDCLDYLYVGDGHNTPNRNQLMLSTTSKELANQSIYLWLLNGVVASHTTKLTKNGLGKRPCLSHVITVCGDCINKSNYYSTNINTKRRWFDLDLRLINKLLGRKRTKEVLNYMKKFEDYTDKEISKQDFVNMFNTSKVGYKLSFLLANEYLIETNGRYCLSEKTKEIQLELKKLQILLDSDFMFLPIKKIKRIDEGFEYVYDISVPEGENFVGGFGGISCHNSRGQQGIGISAAGLYGQLTTGKPVKILSKIGKKARGHYYELLLNTKTNEPEIIKESIEEWDKDHGTRIEIEMEGKYHKGKLSVDEYLQLTAISNPHATITYKSPIQDKPIEFPRVINESPKQAKEIKPHPYGIELGILIKMLKDTPQKTLQGFLKNDFCRVSSKVSKEISDKAGLYEKARPSRIARQEADNLFQAIQKTRIMAPPTDCISPIGEEQMIKGMKKEIDAEFYAAVTKRPAVYRGNPFVIEAAVAYGGTLRGDELVKVIRFANRVPLQHQAGACAITKSTIQTAWRNYGLSQSRGALPSGPAVIMIHMASVWVPFTSESKEAIASYPEIIKEIKSALQECGRKLASHVRKIKKVEHEKKRKKIFEMYIKEVVESINKIEKVDKTKLIEKLKKIAQERTVGENGK
;
A
#
# COMPACT_ATOMS: atom_id res chain seq x y z
N MET A 1 46.47 -52.54 3.70
CA MET A 1 46.39 -51.13 3.24
C MET A 1 44.96 -50.87 2.80
N VAL A 2 44.26 -50.03 3.55
CA VAL A 2 43.02 -50.41 4.25
C VAL A 2 41.77 -49.82 3.58
N LYS A 3 40.98 -50.70 2.95
CA LYS A 3 39.51 -50.68 2.98
C LYS A 3 39.08 -51.25 4.33
N ASN A 4 38.50 -50.42 5.21
CA ASN A 4 37.69 -50.74 6.39
C ASN A 4 37.89 -49.63 7.43
N LEU A 5 36.88 -48.80 7.65
CA LEU A 5 36.54 -48.15 8.94
C LEU A 5 35.24 -47.36 8.76
N VAL A 6 34.15 -48.11 8.53
CA VAL A 6 32.80 -47.75 8.97
C VAL A 6 32.60 -48.50 10.29
N GLN A 7 31.94 -47.83 11.26
CA GLN A 7 31.59 -48.25 12.63
C GLN A 7 32.44 -47.61 13.72
N THR A 8 32.00 -46.46 14.25
CA THR A 8 31.48 -46.31 15.62
C THR A 8 31.31 -44.83 15.98
N LYS A 9 30.34 -44.56 16.88
CA LYS A 9 29.91 -43.26 17.46
C LYS A 9 28.84 -42.46 16.71
N LEU A 10 27.71 -43.12 16.46
CA LEU A 10 26.38 -42.49 16.41
C LEU A 10 25.50 -43.10 17.51
N SER A 11 25.83 -42.79 18.76
CA SER A 11 25.00 -43.10 19.93
C SER A 11 25.33 -42.08 21.02
N ASP A 12 24.62 -40.95 20.97
CA ASP A 12 24.27 -40.06 22.10
C ASP A 12 24.01 -38.63 21.59
N VAL A 13 22.88 -38.44 20.90
CA VAL A 13 22.26 -37.12 20.81
C VAL A 13 20.86 -37.25 21.37
N LYS A 14 20.74 -36.97 22.68
CA LYS A 14 19.47 -36.76 23.36
C LYS A 14 18.62 -35.78 22.55
N LYS A 15 17.42 -36.20 22.15
CA LYS A 15 16.37 -35.36 21.56
C LYS A 15 15.95 -34.29 22.58
N GLY A 16 16.66 -33.16 22.60
CA GLY A 16 16.19 -31.93 23.22
C GLY A 16 15.11 -31.30 22.33
N LYS A 17 13.92 -31.07 22.89
CA LYS A 17 12.89 -30.22 22.29
C LYS A 17 13.46 -28.80 22.17
N VAL A 18 13.93 -28.42 20.98
CA VAL A 18 14.26 -27.03 20.68
C VAL A 18 12.96 -26.22 20.73
N LYS A 19 12.86 -25.28 21.67
CA LYS A 19 11.67 -24.44 21.84
C LYS A 19 11.56 -23.44 20.69
N ALA A 20 10.34 -23.11 20.29
CA ALA A 20 10.08 -22.09 19.26
C ALA A 20 10.69 -20.72 19.60
N GLU A 21 10.90 -20.43 20.89
CA GLU A 21 11.57 -19.23 21.42
C GLU A 21 13.08 -19.17 21.06
N GLU A 22 13.77 -20.31 20.98
CA GLU A 22 15.18 -20.39 20.54
C GLU A 22 15.33 -20.31 19.01
N LEU A 23 14.28 -20.69 18.27
CA LEU A 23 14.20 -20.50 16.82
C LEU A 23 13.81 -19.05 16.47
N ALA A 24 12.98 -18.40 17.29
CA ALA A 24 12.60 -17.00 17.14
C ALA A 24 13.76 -16.04 17.40
N THR A 25 14.64 -16.32 18.37
CA THR A 25 15.87 -15.54 18.60
C THR A 25 16.89 -15.67 17.47
N LYS A 26 16.78 -16.71 16.62
CA LYS A 26 17.56 -16.86 15.38
C LYS A 26 16.94 -16.18 14.16
N GLN A 27 15.70 -15.68 14.23
CA GLN A 27 15.09 -14.89 13.15
C GLN A 27 15.60 -13.46 13.22
N LYS A 28 16.59 -13.14 12.38
CA LYS A 28 17.01 -11.75 12.12
C LYS A 28 16.15 -11.18 10.98
N GLU A 29 15.81 -9.89 11.07
CA GLU A 29 15.32 -9.15 9.91
C GLU A 29 16.30 -9.32 8.75
N ILE A 30 15.78 -9.76 7.60
CA ILE A 30 16.57 -9.83 6.38
C ILE A 30 16.88 -8.39 5.99
N SER A 31 18.15 -7.99 6.15
CA SER A 31 18.61 -6.68 5.69
C SER A 31 18.32 -6.50 4.19
N ILE A 32 18.20 -5.27 3.73
CA ILE A 32 17.87 -5.00 2.32
C ILE A 32 18.96 -5.51 1.38
N SER A 33 20.22 -5.47 1.82
CA SER A 33 21.32 -6.11 1.11
C SER A 33 21.14 -7.63 1.01
N GLU A 34 20.67 -8.28 2.07
CA GLU A 34 20.40 -9.73 2.07
C GLU A 34 19.18 -10.08 1.20
N PHE A 35 18.12 -9.26 1.23
CA PHE A 35 16.98 -9.39 0.31
C PHE A 35 17.42 -9.22 -1.15
N PHE A 36 18.18 -8.17 -1.44
CA PHE A 36 18.68 -7.90 -2.78
C PHE A 36 19.59 -9.02 -3.26
N THR A 37 20.51 -9.51 -2.42
CA THR A 37 21.43 -10.60 -2.74
C THR A 37 20.68 -11.91 -3.05
N LYS A 38 19.67 -12.25 -2.25
CA LYS A 38 18.84 -13.45 -2.48
C LYS A 38 17.96 -13.34 -3.74
N ASN A 39 17.58 -12.12 -4.12
CA ASN A 39 16.63 -11.87 -5.22
C ASN A 39 17.25 -11.20 -6.46
N ARG A 40 18.59 -11.17 -6.61
CA ARG A 40 19.28 -10.55 -7.77
C ARG A 40 18.74 -11.05 -9.10
N HIS A 41 18.37 -12.33 -9.18
CA HIS A 41 17.81 -12.96 -10.38
C HIS A 41 16.44 -12.41 -10.78
N LEU A 42 15.57 -12.09 -9.82
CA LEU A 42 14.25 -11.50 -10.08
C LEU A 42 14.38 -10.06 -10.57
N LEU A 43 15.35 -9.32 -10.03
CA LEU A 43 15.58 -7.90 -10.32
C LEU A 43 16.44 -7.66 -11.57
N GLY A 44 16.97 -8.71 -12.20
CA GLY A 44 17.80 -8.58 -13.41
C GLY A 44 19.27 -8.22 -13.16
N PHE A 45 19.76 -8.41 -11.94
CA PHE A 45 21.14 -8.13 -11.49
C PHE A 45 21.94 -9.42 -11.18
N ASP A 46 21.54 -10.55 -11.78
CA ASP A 46 22.15 -11.87 -11.62
C ASP A 46 23.51 -12.01 -12.30
N ASN A 47 23.75 -11.25 -13.37
CA ASN A 47 24.97 -11.34 -14.18
C ASN A 47 25.53 -9.92 -14.42
N PRO A 48 26.85 -9.68 -14.27
CA PRO A 48 27.47 -8.36 -14.50
C PRO A 48 27.15 -7.73 -15.87
N ARG A 49 27.02 -8.55 -16.92
CA ARG A 49 26.63 -8.05 -18.26
C ARG A 49 25.20 -7.53 -18.26
N LYS A 50 24.28 -8.28 -17.63
CA LYS A 50 22.86 -7.95 -17.57
C LYS A 50 22.61 -6.80 -16.60
N ALA A 51 23.34 -6.72 -15.48
CA ALA A 51 23.27 -5.63 -14.52
C ALA A 51 23.55 -4.27 -15.14
N LEU A 52 24.60 -4.17 -15.98
CA LEU A 52 24.93 -2.93 -16.69
C LEU A 52 23.79 -2.51 -17.64
N ILE A 53 23.26 -3.43 -18.44
CA ILE A 53 22.17 -3.17 -19.38
C ILE A 53 20.87 -2.78 -18.64
N THR A 54 20.51 -3.53 -17.60
CA THR A 54 19.31 -3.24 -16.77
C THR A 54 19.41 -1.85 -16.15
N SER A 55 20.60 -1.46 -15.66
CA SER A 55 20.81 -0.13 -15.07
C SER A 55 20.65 1.00 -16.09
N VAL A 56 21.24 0.84 -17.28
CA VAL A 56 21.07 1.81 -18.38
C VAL A 56 19.61 1.90 -18.80
N LYS A 57 18.94 0.75 -18.93
CA LYS A 57 17.53 0.67 -19.31
C LYS A 57 16.62 1.42 -18.35
N GLU A 58 16.75 1.17 -17.06
CA GLU A 58 15.95 1.86 -16.04
C GLU A 58 16.20 3.38 -16.03
N ALA A 59 17.44 3.81 -16.18
CA ALA A 59 17.77 5.24 -16.17
C ALA A 59 17.31 5.96 -17.46
N VAL A 60 17.48 5.35 -18.64
CA VAL A 60 17.04 5.91 -19.92
C VAL A 60 15.51 5.96 -20.01
N ASP A 61 14.81 4.89 -19.62
CA ASP A 61 13.35 4.85 -19.63
C ASP A 61 12.76 5.94 -18.71
N ASN A 62 13.32 6.12 -17.51
CA ASN A 62 12.90 7.20 -16.60
C ASN A 62 13.19 8.60 -17.17
N SER A 63 14.29 8.76 -17.89
CA SER A 63 14.66 10.05 -18.50
C SER A 63 13.72 10.44 -19.64
N LEU A 64 13.34 9.46 -20.49
CA LEU A 64 12.36 9.66 -21.56
C LEU A 64 10.99 10.02 -20.99
N ASP A 65 10.51 9.24 -20.01
CA ASP A 65 9.22 9.49 -19.34
C ASP A 65 9.18 10.90 -18.73
N ALA A 66 10.27 11.33 -18.08
CA ALA A 66 10.36 12.64 -17.43
C ALA A 66 10.29 13.80 -18.44
N CYS A 67 10.91 13.65 -19.62
CA CYS A 67 10.82 14.64 -20.70
C CYS A 67 9.41 14.70 -21.29
N GLU A 68 8.81 13.53 -21.55
CA GLU A 68 7.44 13.43 -22.09
C GLU A 68 6.39 14.01 -21.12
N GLU A 69 6.60 13.93 -19.81
CA GLU A 69 5.67 14.44 -18.78
C GLU A 69 5.52 15.97 -18.83
N ILE A 70 6.62 16.69 -19.05
CA ILE A 70 6.61 18.15 -19.20
C ILE A 70 6.47 18.64 -20.64
N GLY A 71 6.33 17.71 -21.59
CA GLY A 71 6.17 18.02 -23.01
C GLY A 71 7.42 18.59 -23.69
N VAL A 72 8.62 18.29 -23.17
CA VAL A 72 9.90 18.68 -23.76
C VAL A 72 10.42 17.53 -24.63
N LEU A 73 10.99 17.85 -25.79
CA LEU A 73 11.60 16.84 -26.67
C LEU A 73 12.88 16.28 -26.00
N PRO A 74 13.01 14.95 -25.84
CA PRO A 74 14.11 14.37 -25.09
C PRO A 74 15.49 14.61 -25.73
N GLU A 75 16.45 15.03 -24.91
CA GLU A 75 17.88 15.11 -25.21
C GLU A 75 18.66 14.37 -24.13
N LEU A 76 19.14 13.18 -24.50
CA LEU A 76 19.81 12.28 -23.58
C LEU A 76 21.28 12.15 -23.95
N TYR A 77 22.16 12.30 -22.97
CA TYR A 77 23.57 11.93 -23.07
C TYR A 77 23.80 10.68 -22.23
N VAL A 78 24.35 9.62 -22.82
CA VAL A 78 24.64 8.34 -22.17
C VAL A 78 26.11 8.02 -22.38
N GLU A 79 26.87 7.86 -21.30
CA GLU A 79 28.28 7.50 -21.36
C GLU A 79 28.55 6.27 -20.48
N ILE A 80 29.26 5.29 -21.05
CA ILE A 80 29.80 4.15 -20.32
C ILE A 80 31.31 4.26 -20.34
N LYS A 81 31.89 4.54 -19.17
CA LYS A 81 33.33 4.66 -18.98
C LYS A 81 33.86 3.45 -18.24
N GLN A 82 34.85 2.76 -18.82
CA GLN A 82 35.53 1.69 -18.11
C GLN A 82 36.49 2.29 -17.07
N THR A 83 36.33 1.94 -15.80
CA THR A 83 37.20 2.44 -14.71
C THR A 83 38.28 1.43 -14.36
N THR A 84 37.96 0.13 -14.37
CA THR A 84 38.91 -0.99 -14.22
C THR A 84 38.54 -2.13 -15.16
N GLU A 85 39.28 -3.24 -15.15
CA GLU A 85 38.96 -4.42 -15.99
C GLU A 85 37.52 -4.94 -15.77
N THR A 86 36.99 -4.85 -14.55
CA THR A 86 35.67 -5.39 -14.16
C THR A 86 34.65 -4.33 -13.77
N ARG A 87 35.00 -3.04 -13.77
CA ARG A 87 34.13 -1.94 -13.30
C ARG A 87 33.90 -0.89 -14.38
N TYR A 88 32.66 -0.41 -14.39
CA TYR A 88 32.19 0.59 -15.35
C TYR A 88 31.41 1.68 -14.59
N ALA A 89 31.64 2.93 -14.99
CA ALA A 89 30.83 4.07 -14.59
C ALA A 89 29.81 4.34 -15.70
N MET A 90 28.53 4.29 -15.34
CA MET A 90 27.42 4.67 -16.20
C MET A 90 27.01 6.10 -15.86
N ILE A 91 27.05 6.99 -16.85
CA ILE A 91 26.66 8.39 -16.74
C ILE A 91 25.48 8.63 -17.68
N ILE A 92 24.38 9.17 -17.16
CA ILE A 92 23.20 9.52 -17.94
C ILE A 92 22.78 10.94 -17.59
N GLU A 93 22.57 11.76 -18.61
CA GLU A 93 22.10 13.14 -18.47
C GLU A 93 20.88 13.38 -19.34
N ASP A 94 19.86 14.02 -18.76
CA ASP A 94 18.63 14.38 -19.45
C ASP A 94 18.42 15.91 -19.49
N ASN A 95 17.38 16.32 -20.21
CA ASN A 95 16.81 17.67 -20.21
C ASN A 95 15.37 17.66 -19.65
N GLY A 96 15.05 16.74 -18.75
CA GLY A 96 13.75 16.65 -18.07
C GLY A 96 13.53 17.74 -17.02
N PRO A 97 12.47 17.68 -16.21
CA PRO A 97 12.11 18.73 -15.23
C PRO A 97 13.13 18.96 -14.12
N GLY A 98 14.11 18.06 -13.95
CA GLY A 98 14.93 17.99 -12.75
C GLY A 98 14.16 17.48 -11.53
N ILE A 99 14.89 17.21 -10.45
CA ILE A 99 14.39 16.63 -9.22
C ILE A 99 14.57 17.66 -8.11
N VAL A 100 13.52 17.87 -7.33
CA VAL A 100 13.53 18.80 -6.20
C VAL A 100 14.51 18.29 -5.13
N LYS A 101 15.30 19.20 -4.56
CA LYS A 101 16.38 18.93 -3.60
C LYS A 101 16.03 17.86 -2.55
N GLU A 102 14.88 17.99 -1.89
CA GLU A 102 14.47 17.11 -0.78
C GLU A 102 14.15 15.67 -1.23
N GLN A 103 13.94 15.47 -2.54
CA GLN A 103 13.55 14.18 -3.12
C GLN A 103 14.74 13.40 -3.68
N ILE A 104 15.86 14.09 -4.00
CA ILE A 104 17.05 13.46 -4.59
C ILE A 104 17.53 12.27 -3.74
N PRO A 105 17.73 12.38 -2.42
CA PRO A 105 18.19 11.23 -1.64
C PRO A 105 17.18 10.08 -1.62
N LYS A 106 15.88 10.37 -1.63
CA LYS A 106 14.83 9.35 -1.52
C LYS A 106 14.67 8.54 -2.80
N ILE A 107 14.76 9.17 -3.97
CA ILE A 107 14.55 8.50 -5.26
C ILE A 107 15.67 7.48 -5.54
N PHE A 108 16.91 7.82 -5.18
CA PHE A 108 18.06 7.02 -5.60
C PHE A 108 18.56 6.06 -4.52
N THR A 109 18.38 6.39 -3.24
CA THR A 109 18.94 5.59 -2.14
C THR A 109 17.90 5.23 -1.07
N LYS A 110 16.62 5.07 -1.47
CA LYS A 110 15.58 4.39 -0.68
C LYS A 110 14.88 3.32 -1.52
N LEU A 111 15.08 2.05 -1.17
CA LEU A 111 14.41 0.94 -1.86
C LEU A 111 12.92 0.92 -1.53
N LEU A 112 12.08 0.63 -2.53
CA LEU A 112 10.62 0.73 -2.49
C LEU A 112 10.08 2.17 -2.49
N TYR A 113 10.89 3.15 -2.89
CA TYR A 113 10.46 4.53 -3.10
C TYR A 113 10.06 4.75 -4.57
N GLY A 114 8.77 4.92 -4.83
CA GLY A 114 8.25 5.20 -6.18
C GLY A 114 8.72 6.56 -6.71
N SER A 115 9.41 6.57 -7.86
CA SER A 115 9.71 7.79 -8.63
C SER A 115 8.46 8.36 -9.35
N LYS A 116 7.41 7.55 -9.51
CA LYS A 116 6.11 7.98 -10.06
C LYS A 116 5.32 8.76 -9.00
N PHE A 117 5.57 10.06 -8.91
CA PHE A 117 4.78 10.99 -8.11
C PHE A 117 3.38 11.21 -8.71
N PHE A 118 2.40 11.37 -7.81
CA PHE A 118 0.97 11.69 -8.03
C PHE A 118 -0.06 10.56 -8.29
N LYS A 119 0.08 9.38 -7.66
CA LYS A 119 -1.13 8.59 -7.32
C LYS A 119 -1.74 9.06 -5.99
N LEU A 120 -2.75 9.93 -6.10
CA LEU A 120 -3.82 10.26 -5.14
C LEU A 120 -3.60 9.72 -3.71
N SER A 121 -3.04 10.57 -2.83
CA SER A 121 -2.70 10.24 -1.44
C SER A 121 -3.89 9.67 -0.65
N GLN A 122 -3.75 8.44 -0.17
CA GLN A 122 -4.69 7.80 0.76
C GLN A 122 -4.55 8.48 2.11
N SER A 123 -5.61 9.03 2.70
CA SER A 123 -5.48 9.81 3.94
C SER A 123 -6.77 9.90 4.75
N LEU A 124 -6.65 10.21 6.03
CA LEU A 124 -7.73 10.52 6.99
C LEU A 124 -7.90 12.05 7.14
N THR A 125 -9.03 12.49 7.67
CA THR A 125 -9.20 13.90 8.08
C THR A 125 -8.54 14.17 9.43
N GLY A 126 -8.08 15.40 9.65
CA GLY A 126 -7.32 15.77 10.86
C GLY A 126 -8.07 15.59 12.18
N ASP A 127 -9.41 15.56 12.15
CA ASP A 127 -10.28 15.37 13.32
C ASP A 127 -10.54 13.89 13.67
N GLU A 128 -9.98 12.94 12.91
CA GLU A 128 -10.16 11.53 13.20
C GLU A 128 -9.28 11.09 14.38
N PRO A 129 -9.87 10.45 15.41
CA PRO A 129 -9.12 10.01 16.58
C PRO A 129 -8.29 8.77 16.24
N LEU A 130 -7.10 8.73 16.84
CA LEU A 130 -6.12 7.68 16.74
C LEU A 130 -5.71 7.27 18.16
N ILE A 131 -5.71 5.96 18.42
CA ILE A 131 -5.13 5.40 19.64
C ILE A 131 -3.63 5.21 19.42
N ILE A 132 -2.82 5.82 20.27
CA ILE A 132 -1.36 5.73 20.17
C ILE A 132 -0.74 5.35 21.51
N LYS A 133 0.41 4.70 21.46
CA LYS A 133 1.28 4.47 22.61
C LYS A 133 2.56 5.27 22.40
N LYS A 134 2.86 6.19 23.32
CA LYS A 134 4.06 7.04 23.30
C LYS A 134 4.77 6.94 24.65
N ASN A 135 6.02 6.50 24.66
CA ASN A 135 6.83 6.29 25.88
C ASN A 135 6.10 5.45 26.93
N GLY A 136 5.49 4.33 26.52
CA GLY A 136 4.74 3.43 27.40
C GLY A 136 3.41 4.00 27.95
N LYS A 137 2.92 5.13 27.41
CA LYS A 137 1.61 5.72 27.79
C LYS A 137 0.65 5.66 26.62
N ILE A 138 -0.53 5.11 26.85
CA ILE A 138 -1.62 5.05 25.87
C ILE A 138 -2.43 6.33 25.95
N LYS A 139 -2.71 6.93 24.79
CA LYS A 139 -3.59 8.10 24.68
C LYS A 139 -4.37 8.05 23.37
N ILE A 140 -5.52 8.71 23.37
CA ILE A 140 -6.33 8.93 22.17
C ILE A 140 -6.14 10.39 21.77
N ILE A 141 -5.69 10.63 20.54
CA ILE A 141 -5.42 11.98 20.00
C ILE A 141 -5.96 12.05 18.58
N ASN A 142 -6.38 13.22 18.10
CA ASN A 142 -6.72 13.35 16.69
C ASN A 142 -5.44 13.31 15.83
N ILE A 143 -5.52 12.74 14.64
CA ILE A 143 -4.36 12.59 13.77
C ILE A 143 -3.75 13.94 13.35
N GLY A 144 -4.57 14.99 13.17
CA GLY A 144 -4.09 16.35 12.90
C GLY A 144 -3.27 16.91 14.07
N ASP A 145 -3.81 16.82 15.30
CA ASP A 145 -3.12 17.26 16.53
C ASP A 145 -1.79 16.51 16.77
N LEU A 146 -1.65 15.31 16.21
CA LEU A 146 -0.42 14.53 16.26
C LEU A 146 0.62 15.01 15.24
N ILE A 147 0.21 15.39 14.03
CA ILE A 147 1.10 15.62 12.89
C ILE A 147 1.37 17.11 12.65
N ASP A 148 0.39 17.99 12.84
CA ASP A 148 0.53 19.44 12.62
C ASP A 148 1.70 20.09 13.39
N PRO A 149 2.04 19.69 14.63
CA PRO A 149 3.22 20.22 15.32
C PRO A 149 4.56 19.87 14.66
N HIS A 150 4.58 18.90 13.75
CA HIS A 150 5.78 18.41 13.06
C HIS A 150 5.85 18.84 11.58
N ILE A 151 4.71 19.17 10.96
CA ILE A 151 4.62 19.50 9.53
C ILE A 151 3.70 20.71 9.32
N GLU A 152 4.28 21.87 8.99
CA GLU A 152 3.52 23.11 8.81
C GLU A 152 2.61 23.10 7.57
N LYS A 153 3.14 22.71 6.39
CA LYS A 153 2.41 22.74 5.11
C LYS A 153 2.06 21.35 4.57
N GLU A 154 2.92 20.75 3.75
CA GLU A 154 2.79 19.39 3.24
C GLU A 154 4.14 18.68 3.35
N GLY A 155 4.13 17.38 3.59
CA GLY A 155 5.36 16.61 3.68
C GLY A 155 5.20 15.32 4.47
N GLU A 156 6.34 14.67 4.66
CA GLU A 156 6.47 13.41 5.40
C GLU A 156 7.71 13.50 6.29
N ILE A 157 7.58 13.14 7.57
CA ILE A 157 8.68 13.14 8.54
C ILE A 157 8.78 11.77 9.23
N GLY A 158 9.99 11.30 9.47
CA GLY A 158 10.23 10.06 10.22
C GLY A 158 9.86 10.19 11.70
N CYS A 159 9.32 9.13 12.31
CA CYS A 159 8.89 9.15 13.71
C CYS A 159 8.96 7.78 14.41
N GLY A 160 10.05 7.47 15.13
CA GLY A 160 10.22 6.16 15.79
C GLY A 160 9.61 6.00 17.19
N ASN A 161 9.20 7.09 17.86
CA ASN A 161 8.84 7.06 19.29
C ASN A 161 7.34 6.87 19.57
N ILE A 162 6.55 6.54 18.55
CA ILE A 162 5.09 6.46 18.62
C ILE A 162 4.64 5.16 17.99
N GLU A 163 3.81 4.42 18.71
CA GLU A 163 3.25 3.14 18.26
C GLU A 163 1.74 3.24 18.08
N VAL A 164 1.20 2.46 17.15
CA VAL A 164 -0.24 2.33 16.87
C VAL A 164 -0.66 0.86 16.83
N PRO A 165 -1.92 0.52 17.18
CA PRO A 165 -2.43 -0.82 17.00
C PRO A 165 -2.49 -1.20 15.53
N CYS A 166 -1.87 -2.33 15.20
CA CYS A 166 -1.76 -2.91 13.86
C CYS A 166 -2.04 -4.42 13.95
N PHE A 167 -2.81 -4.97 13.02
CA PHE A 167 -3.00 -6.42 12.93
C PHE A 167 -1.94 -7.07 12.06
N ASN A 168 -1.58 -8.32 12.36
CA ASN A 168 -0.66 -9.13 11.56
C ASN A 168 -1.41 -9.92 10.47
N TRP A 169 -0.90 -9.96 9.25
CA TRP A 169 -1.51 -10.66 8.11
C TRP A 169 -1.57 -12.19 8.25
N LYS A 170 -0.78 -12.78 9.15
CA LYS A 170 -0.72 -14.25 9.37
C LYS A 170 -1.81 -14.75 10.30
N ASP A 171 -2.02 -14.09 11.42
CA ASP A 171 -2.92 -14.54 12.50
C ASP A 171 -4.05 -13.54 12.82
N TYR A 172 -4.04 -12.37 12.19
CA TYR A 172 -5.03 -11.31 12.35
C TYR A 172 -5.21 -10.81 13.79
N LYS A 173 -4.15 -10.90 14.61
CA LYS A 173 -4.11 -10.37 15.97
C LYS A 173 -3.56 -8.96 16.02
N TYR A 174 -4.11 -8.10 16.89
CA TYR A 174 -3.65 -6.71 17.03
C TYR A 174 -2.54 -6.59 18.07
N SER A 175 -1.50 -5.82 17.73
CA SER A 175 -0.44 -5.41 18.65
C SER A 175 -0.02 -3.96 18.36
N PHE A 176 0.57 -3.28 19.35
CA PHE A 176 1.16 -1.96 19.11
C PHE A 176 2.45 -2.12 18.29
N LYS A 177 2.57 -1.34 17.21
CA LYS A 177 3.72 -1.33 16.31
C LYS A 177 4.20 0.10 16.06
N PRO A 178 5.53 0.32 15.93
CA PRO A 178 6.07 1.66 15.71
C PRO A 178 5.61 2.22 14.36
N ILE A 179 5.30 3.51 14.36
CA ILE A 179 5.14 4.30 13.15
C ILE A 179 6.54 4.52 12.56
N SER A 180 6.67 4.52 11.23
CA SER A 180 7.91 4.95 10.57
C SER A 180 7.83 6.40 10.15
N ASN A 181 6.67 6.84 9.63
CA ASN A 181 6.50 8.17 9.07
C ASN A 181 5.13 8.76 9.40
N LEU A 182 5.12 10.08 9.63
CA LEU A 182 3.93 10.93 9.73
C LEU A 182 3.79 11.72 8.43
N ILE A 183 2.58 11.77 7.88
CA ILE A 183 2.33 12.30 6.55
C ILE A 183 1.21 13.36 6.61
N LYS A 184 1.42 14.50 5.93
CA LYS A 184 0.43 15.57 5.75
C LYS A 184 0.39 15.99 4.29
N HIS A 185 -0.81 16.03 3.73
CA HIS A 185 -1.06 16.42 2.34
C HIS A 185 -2.21 17.41 2.26
N LYS A 186 -2.20 18.27 1.24
CA LYS A 186 -3.38 19.07 0.93
C LYS A 186 -4.44 18.19 0.30
N ARG A 187 -5.70 18.41 0.69
CA ARG A 187 -6.84 17.66 0.19
C ARG A 187 -6.98 17.86 -1.33
N ARG A 188 -6.89 16.76 -2.08
CA ARG A 188 -7.13 16.72 -3.54
C ARG A 188 -8.26 15.78 -3.95
N ASN A 189 -8.76 15.00 -2.99
CA ASN A 189 -9.78 13.98 -3.20
C ASN A 189 -11.03 14.30 -2.37
N GLU A 190 -12.16 13.75 -2.79
CA GLU A 190 -13.38 13.71 -2.00
C GLU A 190 -13.17 12.98 -0.67
N ILE A 191 -13.90 13.38 0.37
CA ILE A 191 -13.89 12.71 1.67
C ILE A 191 -15.18 11.90 1.83
N TYR A 192 -15.06 10.67 2.32
CA TYR A 192 -16.19 9.83 2.71
C TYR A 192 -16.18 9.57 4.21
N GLU A 193 -17.31 9.82 4.85
CA GLU A 193 -17.62 9.35 6.20
C GLU A 193 -18.29 7.98 6.10
N VAL A 194 -17.56 6.93 6.50
CA VAL A 194 -18.07 5.56 6.57
C VAL A 194 -18.60 5.30 7.98
N LYS A 195 -19.90 5.03 8.11
CA LYS A 195 -20.60 4.73 9.37
C LYS A 195 -21.10 3.30 9.39
N THR A 196 -20.73 2.55 10.41
CA THR A 196 -21.12 1.15 10.60
C THR A 196 -22.46 1.01 11.35
N ARG A 197 -23.02 -0.21 11.41
CA ARG A 197 -24.29 -0.50 12.10
C ARG A 197 -24.26 -0.18 13.59
N TYR A 198 -23.10 -0.29 14.22
CA TYR A 198 -22.86 0.07 15.62
C TYR A 198 -22.41 1.54 15.80
N ASN A 199 -22.58 2.36 14.75
CA ASN A 199 -22.19 3.77 14.65
C ASN A 199 -20.73 4.05 15.04
N LYS A 200 -19.83 3.09 14.80
CA LYS A 200 -18.40 3.39 14.62
C LYS A 200 -18.23 4.06 13.27
N SER A 201 -17.29 4.98 13.15
CA SER A 201 -17.11 5.73 11.92
C SER A 201 -15.69 6.20 11.68
N VAL A 202 -15.32 6.34 10.42
CA VAL A 202 -14.06 6.95 10.00
C VAL A 202 -14.30 7.87 8.82
N LYS A 203 -13.60 8.99 8.75
CA LYS A 203 -13.56 9.88 7.58
C LYS A 203 -12.23 9.75 6.86
N VAL A 204 -12.32 9.40 5.59
CA VAL A 204 -11.15 9.08 4.77
C VAL A 204 -11.31 9.66 3.37
N THR A 205 -10.21 9.87 2.66
CA THR A 205 -10.25 10.24 1.24
C THR A 205 -10.83 9.09 0.41
N GLY A 206 -11.46 9.39 -0.73
CA GLY A 206 -12.10 8.39 -1.59
C GLY A 206 -11.18 7.27 -2.05
N CYS A 207 -9.89 7.56 -2.23
CA CYS A 207 -8.86 6.61 -2.60
C CYS A 207 -8.26 5.83 -1.41
N HIS A 208 -8.56 6.19 -0.16
CA HIS A 208 -8.01 5.50 1.01
C HIS A 208 -8.67 4.15 1.21
N SER A 209 -7.84 3.12 1.40
CA SER A 209 -8.30 1.74 1.53
C SER A 209 -8.66 1.40 2.99
N LEU A 210 -9.82 0.78 3.16
CA LEU A 210 -10.21 0.08 4.39
C LEU A 210 -10.16 -1.44 4.14
N PHE A 211 -10.21 -2.24 5.19
CA PHE A 211 -10.20 -3.70 5.05
C PHE A 211 -11.62 -4.29 5.05
N THR A 212 -11.85 -5.23 4.14
CA THR A 212 -13.06 -6.05 4.03
C THR A 212 -12.67 -7.53 3.96
N ILE A 213 -13.67 -8.41 3.94
CA ILE A 213 -13.48 -9.84 3.71
C ILE A 213 -14.18 -10.26 2.42
N ASN A 214 -13.46 -10.95 1.56
CA ASN A 214 -14.05 -11.53 0.36
C ASN A 214 -14.82 -12.80 0.71
N LYS A 215 -16.11 -12.77 0.39
CA LYS A 215 -17.08 -13.83 0.71
C LYS A 215 -16.80 -15.15 -0.03
N ASP A 216 -16.06 -15.10 -1.14
CA ASP A 216 -15.84 -16.23 -2.05
C ASP A 216 -14.54 -17.00 -1.78
N ASN A 217 -13.52 -16.38 -1.19
CA ASN A 217 -12.25 -17.04 -0.85
C ASN A 217 -11.84 -16.90 0.63
N LEU A 218 -12.63 -16.16 1.43
CA LEU A 218 -12.41 -15.85 2.85
C LEU A 218 -11.15 -15.02 3.15
N ASN A 219 -10.54 -14.43 2.13
CA ASN A 219 -9.35 -13.61 2.30
C ASN A 219 -9.74 -12.20 2.75
N VAL A 220 -8.90 -11.61 3.61
CA VAL A 220 -8.96 -10.19 3.94
C VAL A 220 -8.44 -9.39 2.75
N GLU A 221 -9.23 -8.44 2.27
CA GLU A 221 -8.92 -7.62 1.09
C GLU A 221 -9.00 -6.13 1.43
N GLN A 222 -8.27 -5.33 0.67
CA GLN A 222 -8.33 -3.88 0.73
C GLN A 222 -9.40 -3.36 -0.23
N ILE A 223 -10.17 -2.37 0.21
CA ILE A 223 -11.19 -1.72 -0.60
C ILE A 223 -11.18 -0.21 -0.36
N GLU A 224 -11.08 0.55 -1.45
CA GLU A 224 -11.13 2.01 -1.40
C GLU A 224 -12.47 2.50 -0.85
N ALA A 225 -12.43 3.58 -0.09
CA ALA A 225 -13.61 4.16 0.54
C ALA A 225 -14.72 4.50 -0.45
N ARG A 226 -14.39 4.95 -1.67
CA ARG A 226 -15.37 5.25 -2.72
C ARG A 226 -16.05 4.02 -3.33
N LYS A 227 -15.45 2.83 -3.19
CA LYS A 227 -15.99 1.56 -3.67
C LYS A 227 -16.90 0.88 -2.64
N LEU A 228 -16.82 1.30 -1.38
CA LEU A 228 -17.65 0.75 -0.30
C LEU A 228 -19.13 1.06 -0.50
N LYS A 229 -19.97 0.11 -0.09
CA LYS A 229 -21.43 0.23 -0.12
C LYS A 229 -22.06 -0.06 1.22
N LYS A 230 -23.29 0.43 1.38
CA LYS A 230 -24.14 0.08 2.52
C LYS A 230 -24.37 -1.44 2.53
N GLY A 231 -24.04 -2.09 3.64
CA GLY A 231 -24.12 -3.53 3.83
C GLY A 231 -22.79 -4.26 3.70
N ASP A 232 -21.76 -3.65 3.11
CA ASP A 232 -20.41 -4.21 3.08
C ASP A 232 -19.82 -4.30 4.49
N ILE A 233 -18.89 -5.23 4.67
CA ILE A 233 -18.26 -5.48 5.97
C ILE A 233 -16.93 -4.73 6.00
N VAL A 234 -16.74 -3.87 6.99
CA VAL A 234 -15.42 -3.32 7.32
C VAL A 234 -14.86 -3.99 8.55
N LEU A 235 -13.55 -4.20 8.56
CA LEU A 235 -12.85 -4.80 9.69
C LEU A 235 -12.47 -3.74 10.73
N ALA A 236 -12.53 -4.16 11.99
CA ALA A 236 -12.17 -3.35 13.15
C ALA A 236 -11.65 -4.28 14.26
N PRO A 237 -10.91 -3.78 15.26
CA PRO A 237 -10.50 -4.60 16.39
C PRO A 237 -11.69 -4.97 17.30
N LYS A 238 -11.72 -6.23 17.75
CA LYS A 238 -12.58 -6.78 18.82
C LYS A 238 -11.91 -6.66 20.19
N LYS A 239 -10.58 -6.76 20.23
CA LYS A 239 -9.72 -6.50 21.38
C LYS A 239 -8.38 -5.94 20.89
N ILE A 240 -7.68 -5.24 21.77
CA ILE A 240 -6.30 -4.80 21.56
C ILE A 240 -5.53 -5.17 22.82
N GLU A 241 -4.49 -5.99 22.69
CA GLU A 241 -3.68 -6.41 23.83
C GLU A 241 -2.68 -5.31 24.22
N ILE A 242 -2.46 -5.18 25.53
CA ILE A 242 -1.53 -4.24 26.14
C ILE A 242 -0.57 -5.07 26.99
N ASN A 243 0.72 -4.96 26.72
CA ASN A 243 1.77 -5.73 27.41
C ASN A 243 2.38 -4.99 28.62
N GLU A 244 2.20 -3.67 28.70
CA GLU A 244 2.76 -2.81 29.74
C GLU A 244 1.63 -2.13 30.51
N GLU A 245 1.51 -2.41 31.80
CA GLU A 245 0.50 -1.83 32.68
C GLU A 245 1.16 -0.97 33.76
N LYS A 246 0.55 0.18 34.07
CA LYS A 246 1.03 1.07 35.13
C LYS A 246 0.00 1.16 36.25
N ASN A 247 0.47 0.95 37.48
CA ASN A 247 -0.37 1.01 38.68
C ASN A 247 -0.13 2.29 39.50
N GLU A 248 0.63 3.25 38.98
CA GLU A 248 0.90 4.52 39.66
C GLU A 248 1.17 5.65 38.66
N ILE A 249 0.97 6.88 39.11
CA ILE A 249 1.27 8.08 38.32
C ILE A 249 2.08 9.09 39.11
N ASN A 250 3.05 9.70 38.44
CA ASN A 250 3.74 10.87 38.97
C ASN A 250 2.95 12.15 38.65
N ILE A 251 2.42 12.79 39.68
CA ILE A 251 1.57 13.99 39.64
C ILE A 251 2.31 15.20 39.06
N LEU A 252 3.62 15.30 39.23
CA LEU A 252 4.42 16.41 38.67
C LEU A 252 4.31 16.47 37.14
N ASN A 253 4.05 15.35 36.46
CA ASN A 253 3.80 15.30 35.02
C ASN A 253 2.54 16.06 34.58
N TYR A 254 1.60 16.30 35.50
CA TYR A 254 0.33 16.96 35.21
C TYR A 254 0.29 18.42 35.68
N ILE A 255 1.32 18.89 36.40
CA ILE A 255 1.38 20.26 36.92
C ILE A 255 2.13 21.17 35.94
N GLU A 256 1.54 22.33 35.63
CA GLU A 256 2.16 23.36 34.80
C GLU A 256 2.99 24.35 35.64
N GLU A 257 4.18 24.70 35.14
CA GLU A 257 5.11 25.62 35.80
C GLU A 257 4.44 26.97 36.14
N LYS A 258 3.75 27.57 35.16
CA LYS A 258 3.07 28.87 35.30
C LYS A 258 1.98 28.83 36.36
N HIS A 259 1.25 27.72 36.46
CA HIS A 259 0.17 27.58 37.44
C HIS A 259 0.74 27.38 38.85
N ALA A 260 1.72 26.49 38.99
CA ALA A 260 2.41 26.25 40.26
C ALA A 260 3.05 27.52 40.83
N LYS A 261 3.58 28.40 39.96
CA LYS A 261 4.18 29.68 40.37
C LYS A 261 3.18 30.65 40.99
N LYS A 262 1.93 30.67 40.51
CA LYS A 262 0.86 31.55 41.03
C LYS A 262 0.27 31.08 42.36
N GLN A 263 0.35 29.78 42.63
CA GLN A 263 -0.33 29.14 43.77
C GLN A 263 0.59 28.82 44.95
N PHE A 264 1.90 29.13 44.84
CA PHE A 264 2.91 28.88 45.89
C PHE A 264 2.89 27.43 46.42
N TRP A 265 2.91 26.46 45.51
CA TRP A 265 2.99 25.05 45.89
C TRP A 265 4.43 24.64 46.18
N TYR A 266 4.63 23.83 47.22
CA TYR A 266 5.95 23.39 47.67
C TYR A 266 6.06 21.87 47.65
N LEU A 267 7.10 21.37 47.03
CA LEU A 267 7.53 19.99 47.08
C LEU A 267 8.38 19.79 48.32
N TYR A 268 7.93 18.97 49.26
CA TYR A 268 8.73 18.48 50.37
C TYR A 268 9.38 17.15 49.96
N THR A 269 10.71 17.07 50.02
CA THR A 269 11.52 15.94 49.53
C THR A 269 12.84 15.83 50.31
N ASN A 270 13.67 14.83 50.00
CA ASN A 270 14.94 14.59 50.69
C ASN A 270 15.88 15.81 50.57
N LYS A 271 16.47 16.22 51.69
CA LYS A 271 17.43 17.34 51.77
C LYS A 271 18.69 17.09 50.93
N GLU A 272 19.10 15.85 50.73
CA GLU A 272 20.24 15.49 49.87
C GLU A 272 19.97 15.80 48.41
N LEU A 273 18.75 15.51 47.92
CA LEU A 273 18.34 15.88 46.57
C LEU A 273 18.42 17.40 46.37
N ILE A 274 17.98 18.18 47.37
CA ILE A 274 18.07 19.65 47.34
C ILE A 274 19.54 20.10 47.31
N LYS A 275 20.43 19.49 48.10
CA LYS A 275 21.86 19.82 48.07
C LYS A 275 22.47 19.57 46.69
N ASN A 276 22.21 18.39 46.12
CA ASN A 276 22.75 18.01 44.81
C ASN A 276 22.33 18.98 43.71
N ILE A 277 21.05 19.36 43.67
CA ILE A 277 20.52 20.33 42.70
C ILE A 277 21.31 21.66 42.75
N PHE A 278 21.61 22.16 43.95
CA PHE A 278 22.29 23.45 44.10
C PHE A 278 23.81 23.37 43.94
N ASN A 279 24.42 22.20 44.15
CA ASN A 279 25.83 21.97 43.83
C ASN A 279 26.11 22.12 42.32
N ASP A 280 25.15 21.72 41.48
CA ASP A 280 25.25 21.80 40.02
C ASP A 280 25.04 23.22 39.45
N SER A 281 24.81 24.22 40.32
CA SER A 281 24.47 25.58 39.90
C SER A 281 25.68 26.53 39.89
N LYS A 282 25.63 27.55 39.03
CA LYS A 282 26.69 28.57 38.96
C LYS A 282 26.49 29.58 40.08
N ILE A 283 27.51 29.81 40.90
CA ILE A 283 27.46 30.82 41.97
C ILE A 283 27.78 32.20 41.39
N ILE A 284 26.93 33.20 41.70
CA ILE A 284 27.12 34.59 41.30
C ILE A 284 26.89 35.52 42.49
N HIS A 285 27.48 36.71 42.44
CA HIS A 285 27.34 37.73 43.47
C HIS A 285 26.75 39.00 42.87
N TYR A 286 25.69 39.52 43.50
CA TYR A 286 25.06 40.78 43.10
C TYR A 286 25.18 41.83 44.20
N LYS A 287 25.49 43.07 43.80
CA LYS A 287 25.48 44.25 44.65
C LYS A 287 24.41 45.20 44.09
N LYS A 288 23.41 45.55 44.90
CA LYS A 288 22.33 46.47 44.51
C LYS A 288 22.32 47.65 45.49
N ASN A 289 22.42 48.87 44.96
CA ASN A 289 22.32 50.16 45.66
C ASN A 289 22.73 50.15 47.16
N GLY A 290 24.03 50.22 47.44
CA GLY A 290 24.55 50.44 48.80
C GLY A 290 24.53 49.24 49.76
N ASP A 291 23.91 48.11 49.38
CA ASP A 291 23.77 46.94 50.25
C ASP A 291 24.96 45.95 50.13
N LYS A 292 25.18 45.09 51.15
CA LYS A 292 26.25 44.06 51.13
C LYS A 292 26.06 43.09 49.95
N SER A 293 27.15 42.68 49.32
CA SER A 293 27.14 41.71 48.20
C SER A 293 26.42 40.42 48.62
N ARG A 294 25.36 40.04 47.90
CA ARG A 294 24.56 38.83 48.20
C ARG A 294 24.88 37.73 47.21
N LYS A 295 25.00 36.50 47.71
CA LYS A 295 25.27 35.28 46.93
C LYS A 295 23.96 34.74 46.32
N TYR A 296 24.03 34.33 45.06
CA TYR A 296 22.93 33.69 44.33
C TYR A 296 23.42 32.43 43.63
N TYR A 297 22.51 31.47 43.48
CA TYR A 297 22.68 30.23 42.73
C TYR A 297 21.93 30.36 41.40
N ARG A 298 22.68 30.37 40.29
CA ARG A 298 22.14 30.54 38.93
C ARG A 298 21.91 29.20 38.25
N PHE A 299 20.71 29.07 37.72
CA PHE A 299 20.26 27.94 36.91
C PHE A 299 19.91 28.40 35.49
N GLU A 300 20.48 27.74 34.48
CA GLU A 300 20.21 28.01 33.07
C GLU A 300 19.62 26.76 32.42
N LYS A 301 18.38 26.84 31.91
CA LYS A 301 17.72 25.71 31.21
C LYS A 301 16.76 26.24 30.15
N ASN A 302 16.79 25.67 28.94
CA ASN A 302 15.94 26.06 27.80
C ASN A 302 15.96 27.58 27.51
N ASN A 303 17.15 28.19 27.44
CA ASN A 303 17.36 29.64 27.24
C ASN A 303 16.70 30.56 28.29
N ARG A 304 16.29 30.02 29.44
CA ARG A 304 15.72 30.76 30.56
C ARG A 304 16.67 30.71 31.76
N ARG A 305 16.84 31.85 32.44
CA ARG A 305 17.71 32.00 33.62
C ARG A 305 16.87 32.20 34.87
N VAL A 306 17.23 31.51 35.94
CA VAL A 306 16.63 31.67 37.27
C VAL A 306 17.75 31.76 38.29
N ASP A 307 17.77 32.87 39.03
CA ASP A 307 18.73 33.10 40.12
C ASP A 307 18.02 32.95 41.47
N VAL A 308 18.52 32.05 42.31
CA VAL A 308 17.97 31.77 43.65
C VAL A 308 18.90 32.35 44.71
N LEU A 309 18.38 33.21 45.58
CA LEU A 309 19.14 33.82 46.67
C LEU A 309 19.64 32.76 47.67
N ASP A 310 20.86 32.94 48.20
CA ASP A 310 21.47 32.04 49.20
C ASP A 310 20.58 31.85 50.45
N ASP A 311 19.90 32.90 50.92
CA ASP A 311 18.95 32.79 52.04
C ASP A 311 17.75 31.90 51.72
N SER A 312 17.28 31.92 50.47
CA SER A 312 16.22 31.02 50.01
C SER A 312 16.71 29.57 49.98
N TYR A 313 17.93 29.33 49.49
CA TYR A 313 18.57 28.01 49.53
C TYR A 313 18.73 27.47 50.95
N LYS A 314 19.24 28.28 51.89
CA LYS A 314 19.32 27.92 53.31
C LYS A 314 17.95 27.54 53.87
N GLN A 315 16.90 28.27 53.50
CA GLN A 315 15.54 27.95 53.90
C GLN A 315 15.03 26.63 53.31
N TYR A 316 15.31 26.37 52.02
CA TYR A 316 14.94 25.14 51.31
C TYR A 316 15.58 23.90 51.94
N ILE A 317 16.88 23.96 52.26
CA ILE A 317 17.56 22.85 52.97
C ILE A 317 17.05 22.71 54.40
N LYS A 318 16.94 23.80 55.16
CA LYS A 318 16.53 23.75 56.57
C LYS A 318 15.16 23.08 56.71
N LYS A 319 14.20 23.51 55.88
CA LYS A 319 12.81 23.04 55.91
C LYS A 319 12.51 21.85 54.98
N GLY A 320 13.46 21.44 54.15
CA GLY A 320 13.34 20.28 53.25
C GLY A 320 12.31 20.46 52.14
N PHE A 321 12.23 21.63 51.51
CA PHE A 321 11.28 21.86 50.41
C PHE A 321 11.85 22.66 49.24
N LEU A 322 11.24 22.49 48.07
CA LEU A 322 11.46 23.31 46.87
C LEU A 322 10.13 23.82 46.31
N PRO A 323 10.06 25.04 45.74
CA PRO A 323 8.88 25.47 45.01
C PRO A 323 8.60 24.57 43.80
N VAL A 324 7.36 24.10 43.62
CA VAL A 324 7.00 23.17 42.52
C VAL A 324 7.28 23.79 41.14
N TRP A 325 7.09 25.10 40.98
CA TRP A 325 7.44 25.78 39.72
C TRP A 325 8.95 25.67 39.41
N PHE A 326 9.79 25.69 40.43
CA PHE A 326 11.24 25.57 40.27
C PHE A 326 11.63 24.13 39.90
N VAL A 327 10.99 23.15 40.54
CA VAL A 327 11.11 21.72 40.18
C VAL A 327 10.72 21.48 38.72
N LYS A 328 9.63 22.11 38.25
CA LYS A 328 9.18 22.04 36.85
C LYS A 328 10.14 22.75 35.88
N PHE A 329 10.67 23.92 36.26
CA PHE A 329 11.68 24.63 35.47
C PHE A 329 12.94 23.77 35.27
N LEU A 330 13.37 23.05 36.31
CA LEU A 330 14.49 22.11 36.25
C LEU A 330 14.14 20.77 35.57
N ASN A 331 12.88 20.53 35.20
CA ASN A 331 12.40 19.25 34.63
C ASN A 331 12.83 18.02 35.45
N LEU A 332 12.76 18.11 36.77
CA LEU A 332 13.13 17.02 37.67
C LEU A 332 12.01 15.98 37.75
N ASN A 333 12.36 14.72 37.51
CA ASN A 333 11.51 13.56 37.80
C ASN A 333 11.94 12.98 39.13
N THR A 334 11.30 13.41 40.21
CA THR A 334 11.50 12.81 41.53
C THR A 334 10.44 11.74 41.78
N GLU A 335 10.88 10.62 42.35
CA GLU A 335 10.04 9.47 42.69
C GLU A 335 9.57 9.49 44.15
N GLU A 336 10.01 10.49 44.93
CA GLU A 336 9.69 10.58 46.35
C GLU A 336 9.38 12.01 46.80
N GLY A 337 8.37 12.12 47.66
CA GLY A 337 8.00 13.36 48.33
C GLY A 337 6.52 13.70 48.24
N THR A 338 6.18 14.85 48.81
CA THR A 338 4.79 15.30 48.95
C THR A 338 4.66 16.75 48.53
N ILE A 339 3.63 17.05 47.75
CA ILE A 339 3.26 18.43 47.42
C ILE A 339 2.38 18.96 48.53
N ARG A 340 2.89 19.95 49.25
CA ARG A 340 2.16 20.68 50.29
C ARG A 340 1.58 21.96 49.73
N THR A 341 0.30 22.17 50.00
CA THR A 341 -0.43 23.40 49.71
C THR A 341 -1.01 24.00 50.98
N TYR A 342 -1.25 25.32 50.98
CA TYR A 342 -1.78 26.04 52.13
C TYR A 342 -3.09 26.74 51.74
N TYR A 343 -4.13 26.59 52.56
CA TYR A 343 -5.41 27.28 52.38
C TYR A 343 -5.97 27.73 53.73
N HIS A 344 -6.22 29.04 53.89
CA HIS A 344 -6.60 29.67 55.17
C HIS A 344 -5.76 29.17 56.37
N GLY A 345 -4.44 29.05 56.20
CA GLY A 345 -3.51 28.58 57.24
C GLY A 345 -3.48 27.06 57.45
N LYS A 346 -4.40 26.29 56.87
CA LYS A 346 -4.40 24.81 56.93
C LYS A 346 -3.49 24.21 55.86
N LYS A 347 -2.78 23.14 56.24
CA LYS A 347 -1.85 22.40 55.38
C LYS A 347 -2.58 21.23 54.72
N TYR A 348 -2.33 21.04 53.43
CA TYR A 348 -2.84 19.90 52.67
C TYR A 348 -1.69 19.26 51.90
N ASP A 349 -1.50 17.97 52.16
CA ASP A 349 -0.40 17.18 51.65
C ASP A 349 -0.92 16.18 50.61
N PHE A 350 -0.30 16.17 49.43
CA PHE A 350 -0.67 15.29 48.33
C PHE A 350 0.56 14.55 47.80
N PRO A 351 0.53 13.22 47.70
CA PRO A 351 1.70 12.44 47.30
C PRO A 351 2.11 12.73 45.84
N ILE A 352 3.41 12.71 45.54
CA ILE A 352 3.90 12.86 44.15
C ILE A 352 3.59 11.62 43.33
N ILE A 353 3.84 10.44 43.91
CA ILE A 353 3.50 9.16 43.30
C ILE A 353 2.14 8.76 43.85
N LEU A 354 1.13 8.85 42.99
CA LEU A 354 -0.22 8.46 43.33
C LEU A 354 -0.45 7.02 42.87
N PRO A 355 -0.63 6.06 43.78
CA PRO A 355 -1.01 4.70 43.41
C PRO A 355 -2.42 4.68 42.82
N LEU A 356 -2.57 4.00 41.70
CA LEU A 356 -3.86 3.72 41.07
C LEU A 356 -4.47 2.51 41.78
N THR A 357 -5.21 2.78 42.86
CA THR A 357 -5.94 1.75 43.61
C THR A 357 -7.34 1.53 43.03
N SER A 358 -7.95 0.39 43.31
CA SER A 358 -9.36 0.13 42.97
C SER A 358 -10.27 1.26 43.47
N SER A 359 -10.15 1.67 44.73
CA SER A 359 -10.94 2.76 45.31
C SER A 359 -10.75 4.08 44.56
N PHE A 360 -9.51 4.43 44.18
CA PHE A 360 -9.25 5.65 43.41
C PHE A 360 -9.87 5.60 42.01
N MET A 361 -9.79 4.45 41.33
CA MET A 361 -10.38 4.28 40.00
C MET A 361 -11.91 4.37 40.06
N LYS A 362 -12.53 3.78 41.08
CA LYS A 362 -13.98 3.90 41.33
C LYS A 362 -14.40 5.34 41.62
N TYR A 363 -13.63 6.04 42.46
CA TYR A 363 -13.81 7.47 42.74
C TYR A 363 -13.72 8.33 41.48
N LEU A 364 -12.76 8.03 40.61
CA LEU A 364 -12.57 8.72 39.33
C LEU A 364 -13.76 8.45 38.37
N GLY A 365 -14.23 7.21 38.28
CA GLY A 365 -15.41 6.84 37.51
C GLY A 365 -16.65 7.62 37.95
N LEU A 366 -16.93 7.65 39.27
CA LEU A 366 -18.02 8.44 39.84
C LEU A 366 -17.85 9.94 39.61
N PHE A 367 -16.62 10.46 39.62
CA PHE A 367 -16.39 11.87 39.33
C PHE A 367 -16.74 12.19 37.87
N ILE A 368 -16.37 11.30 36.95
CA ILE A 368 -16.72 11.47 35.54
C ILE A 368 -18.24 11.40 35.36
N ALA A 369 -18.97 10.60 36.15
CA ALA A 369 -20.44 10.59 36.11
C ALA A 369 -21.07 11.81 36.82
N GLU A 370 -20.96 11.84 38.15
CA GLU A 370 -21.70 12.74 39.05
C GLU A 370 -20.86 13.93 39.57
N GLY A 371 -19.59 13.97 39.21
CA GLY A 371 -18.64 14.99 39.66
C GLY A 371 -18.78 16.32 38.94
N HIS A 372 -18.50 17.40 39.69
CA HIS A 372 -18.27 18.75 39.19
C HIS A 372 -17.02 19.34 39.85
N THR A 373 -16.37 20.28 39.15
CA THR A 373 -15.17 20.96 39.65
C THR A 373 -15.37 22.48 39.58
N ASP A 374 -15.12 23.14 40.71
CA ASP A 374 -14.98 24.58 40.82
C ASP A 374 -13.50 24.95 40.88
N ASN A 375 -13.14 26.22 41.11
CA ASN A 375 -11.73 26.64 41.17
C ASN A 375 -10.99 26.15 42.43
N ARG A 376 -11.72 25.67 43.45
CA ARG A 376 -11.17 25.41 44.80
C ARG A 376 -11.57 24.05 45.38
N GLN A 377 -12.60 23.44 44.83
CA GLN A 377 -13.20 22.22 45.35
C GLN A 377 -13.67 21.34 44.20
N ILE A 378 -13.81 20.06 44.51
CA ILE A 378 -14.58 19.13 43.68
C ILE A 378 -15.80 18.69 44.47
N GLY A 379 -16.90 18.44 43.77
CA GLY A 379 -18.12 17.98 44.41
C GLY A 379 -18.75 16.84 43.64
N PHE A 380 -19.45 15.98 44.38
CA PHE A 380 -20.27 14.89 43.86
C PHE A 380 -21.71 15.15 44.30
N THR A 381 -22.67 14.83 43.45
CA THR A 381 -24.09 14.92 43.79
C THR A 381 -24.70 13.56 43.56
N PHE A 382 -25.33 12.98 44.59
CA PHE A 382 -25.94 11.66 44.54
C PHE A 382 -27.41 11.75 44.95
N SER A 383 -28.20 10.73 44.62
CA SER A 383 -29.52 10.53 45.22
C SER A 383 -29.41 10.21 46.71
N ARG A 384 -30.46 10.50 47.47
CA ARG A 384 -30.49 10.29 48.92
C ARG A 384 -30.40 8.80 49.32
N ASP A 385 -30.77 7.91 48.41
CA ASP A 385 -30.74 6.46 48.59
C ASP A 385 -29.34 5.85 48.31
N GLU A 386 -28.42 6.59 47.70
CA GLU A 386 -27.09 6.11 47.28
C GLU A 386 -26.02 6.28 48.37
N ARG A 387 -26.35 5.91 49.60
CA ARG A 387 -25.48 6.15 50.78
C ARG A 387 -24.13 5.43 50.68
N ASP A 388 -24.07 4.28 50.02
CA ASP A 388 -22.83 3.52 49.87
C ASP A 388 -21.85 4.21 48.92
N LEU A 389 -22.34 4.90 47.88
CA LEU A 389 -21.50 5.71 47.00
C LEU A 389 -20.94 6.92 47.74
N VAL A 390 -21.76 7.57 48.58
CA VAL A 390 -21.34 8.66 49.46
C VAL A 390 -20.20 8.19 50.38
N LYS A 391 -20.35 7.04 51.04
CA LYS A 391 -19.31 6.46 51.91
C LYS A 391 -18.03 6.16 51.14
N LEU A 392 -18.12 5.51 49.98
CA LEU A 392 -16.95 5.20 49.13
C LEU A 392 -16.19 6.46 48.75
N VAL A 393 -16.92 7.50 48.32
CA VAL A 393 -16.36 8.77 47.89
C VAL A 393 -15.68 9.49 49.07
N CYS A 394 -16.34 9.54 50.23
CA CYS A 394 -15.79 10.14 51.45
C CYS A 394 -14.53 9.43 51.93
N ASN A 395 -14.56 8.09 52.04
CA ASN A 395 -13.42 7.29 52.48
C ASN A 395 -12.23 7.42 51.52
N THR A 396 -12.49 7.37 50.21
CA THR A 396 -11.42 7.51 49.21
C THR A 396 -10.82 8.92 49.24
N GLY A 397 -11.65 9.97 49.27
CA GLY A 397 -11.14 11.33 49.37
C GLY A 397 -10.34 11.57 50.66
N TYR A 398 -10.79 11.04 51.79
CA TYR A 398 -10.04 11.10 53.04
C TYR A 398 -8.67 10.40 52.92
N SER A 399 -8.62 9.22 52.28
CA SER A 399 -7.36 8.51 52.05
C SER A 399 -6.40 9.26 51.11
N LEU A 400 -6.91 10.15 50.26
CA LEU A 400 -6.13 11.06 49.41
C LEU A 400 -5.64 12.32 50.16
N GLY A 401 -5.90 12.43 51.47
CA GLY A 401 -5.46 13.56 52.29
C GLY A 401 -6.33 14.80 52.15
N VAL A 402 -7.58 14.69 51.66
CA VAL A 402 -8.49 15.82 51.52
C VAL A 402 -9.69 15.76 52.47
N ASN A 403 -10.01 16.92 53.04
CA ASN A 403 -11.18 17.10 53.88
C ASN A 403 -12.44 17.26 53.04
N TYR A 404 -13.57 16.82 53.58
CA TYR A 404 -14.86 16.89 52.91
C TYR A 404 -15.98 17.40 53.82
N THR A 405 -17.06 17.87 53.19
CA THR A 405 -18.34 18.17 53.85
C THR A 405 -19.46 17.48 53.10
N ILE A 406 -20.43 16.96 53.85
CA ILE A 406 -21.66 16.37 53.31
C ILE A 406 -22.80 17.37 53.55
N GLU A 407 -23.54 17.68 52.50
CA GLU A 407 -24.70 18.57 52.51
C GLU A 407 -25.92 17.78 52.04
N GLU A 408 -26.82 17.42 52.97
CA GLU A 408 -28.11 16.82 52.62
C GLU A 408 -29.08 17.88 52.12
N ARG A 409 -29.81 17.60 51.04
CA ARG A 409 -30.80 18.51 50.44
C ARG A 409 -32.14 17.79 50.29
N PRO A 410 -32.94 17.74 51.36
CA PRO A 410 -34.23 17.02 51.38
C PRO A 410 -35.17 17.48 50.26
N GLU A 411 -35.26 18.81 50.07
CA GLU A 411 -36.08 19.48 49.03
C GLU A 411 -35.80 19.01 47.60
N LYS A 412 -34.58 18.48 47.34
CA LYS A 412 -34.12 18.06 46.01
C LYS A 412 -33.84 16.56 45.93
N ASN A 413 -34.21 15.81 46.97
CA ASN A 413 -33.89 14.39 47.16
C ASN A 413 -32.43 14.02 46.82
N SER A 414 -31.46 14.85 47.24
CA SER A 414 -30.06 14.68 46.86
C SER A 414 -29.10 14.92 48.03
N VAL A 415 -27.92 14.28 47.96
CA VAL A 415 -26.80 14.47 48.88
C VAL A 415 -25.63 15.00 48.09
N ARG A 416 -25.02 16.10 48.55
CA ARG A 416 -23.84 16.68 47.91
C ARG A 416 -22.62 16.51 48.81
N VAL A 417 -21.58 15.87 48.28
CA VAL A 417 -20.28 15.75 48.95
C VAL A 417 -19.32 16.74 48.31
N LYS A 418 -18.64 17.56 49.11
CA LYS A 418 -17.64 18.54 48.63
C LYS A 418 -16.29 18.23 49.23
N PHE A 419 -15.24 18.13 48.41
CA PHE A 419 -13.86 17.98 48.83
C PHE A 419 -13.09 19.28 48.62
N PHE A 420 -12.38 19.72 49.64
CA PHE A 420 -11.63 20.96 49.62
C PHE A 420 -10.15 20.68 49.38
N GLY A 421 -9.57 21.31 48.35
CA GLY A 421 -8.17 21.15 48.01
C GLY A 421 -7.82 21.77 46.66
N GLY A 422 -6.92 22.76 46.66
CA GLY A 422 -6.53 23.50 45.46
C GLY A 422 -5.85 22.62 44.40
N ILE A 423 -5.00 21.67 44.84
CA ILE A 423 -4.31 20.75 43.93
C ILE A 423 -5.27 19.72 43.34
N LEU A 424 -6.17 19.14 44.15
CA LEU A 424 -7.13 18.13 43.69
C LEU A 424 -8.11 18.72 42.66
N SER A 425 -8.65 19.90 42.94
CA SER A 425 -9.50 20.66 42.01
C SER A 425 -8.80 20.95 40.68
N TYR A 426 -7.53 21.36 40.72
CA TYR A 426 -6.71 21.57 39.53
C TYR A 426 -6.50 20.26 38.73
N LEU A 427 -6.11 19.18 39.42
CA LEU A 427 -5.84 17.89 38.78
C LEU A 427 -7.10 17.33 38.13
N PHE A 428 -8.23 17.25 38.85
CA PHE A 428 -9.49 16.73 38.32
C PHE A 428 -10.03 17.57 37.16
N ARG A 429 -9.86 18.90 37.21
CA ARG A 429 -10.19 19.75 36.06
C ARG A 429 -9.34 19.43 34.83
N LYS A 430 -8.04 19.16 35.02
CA LYS A 430 -7.13 18.83 33.93
C LYS A 430 -7.34 17.42 33.39
N TRP A 431 -7.57 16.47 34.30
CA TRP A 431 -7.78 15.06 34.04
C TRP A 431 -9.14 14.80 33.38
N CYS A 432 -10.21 15.31 33.97
CA CYS A 432 -11.58 14.97 33.61
C CYS A 432 -12.34 16.10 32.91
N GLY A 433 -11.80 17.31 32.84
CA GLY A 433 -12.44 18.46 32.19
C GLY A 433 -13.46 19.21 33.08
N ARG A 434 -14.05 20.29 32.53
CA ARG A 434 -15.04 21.13 33.23
C ARG A 434 -16.38 21.15 32.49
N GLY A 435 -17.44 20.77 33.21
CA GLY A 435 -18.82 20.72 32.69
C GLY A 435 -19.08 19.49 31.83
N ALA A 436 -20.36 19.11 31.70
CA ALA A 436 -20.79 17.85 31.07
C ALA A 436 -20.31 17.65 29.62
N LYS A 437 -20.18 18.73 28.83
CA LYS A 437 -19.74 18.66 27.41
C LYS A 437 -18.25 18.39 27.24
N ASN A 438 -17.43 18.75 28.22
CA ASN A 438 -15.97 18.60 28.17
C ASN A 438 -15.46 17.50 29.10
N LYS A 439 -16.38 16.69 29.67
CA LYS A 439 -15.97 15.55 30.49
C LYS A 439 -15.16 14.58 29.65
N LYS A 440 -14.13 13.97 30.24
CA LYS A 440 -13.25 12.99 29.58
C LYS A 440 -12.61 12.03 30.58
N ILE A 441 -12.14 10.89 30.07
CA ILE A 441 -11.36 9.90 30.81
C ILE A 441 -9.88 10.29 30.76
N PRO A 442 -9.17 10.32 31.89
CA PRO A 442 -7.74 10.67 31.90
C PRO A 442 -6.88 9.62 31.19
N ASN A 443 -5.84 10.05 30.46
CA ASN A 443 -4.98 9.16 29.66
C ASN A 443 -4.36 8.00 30.46
N PHE A 444 -4.02 8.22 31.74
CA PHE A 444 -3.43 7.18 32.57
C PHE A 444 -4.38 6.00 32.82
N VAL A 445 -5.70 6.21 32.76
CA VAL A 445 -6.68 5.12 32.87
C VAL A 445 -6.48 4.11 31.74
N PHE A 446 -6.22 4.55 30.51
CA PHE A 446 -6.00 3.65 29.36
C PHE A 446 -4.71 2.83 29.47
N THR A 447 -3.76 3.26 30.32
CA THR A 447 -2.48 2.55 30.57
C THR A 447 -2.55 1.71 31.85
N ALA A 448 -3.62 1.83 32.64
CA ALA A 448 -3.76 1.10 33.90
C ALA A 448 -4.01 -0.40 33.66
N SER A 449 -3.88 -1.20 34.72
CA SER A 449 -4.19 -2.63 34.63
C SER A 449 -5.62 -2.87 34.15
N LYS A 450 -5.87 -4.03 33.56
CA LYS A 450 -7.21 -4.41 33.08
C LYS A 450 -8.29 -4.29 34.17
N GLU A 451 -7.98 -4.67 35.39
CA GLU A 451 -8.87 -4.61 36.56
C GLU A 451 -9.16 -3.16 36.94
N LEU A 452 -8.12 -2.32 37.01
CA LEU A 452 -8.25 -0.90 37.33
C LEU A 452 -9.03 -0.12 36.25
N ARG A 453 -8.82 -0.46 34.98
CA ARG A 453 -9.62 0.04 33.85
C ARG A 453 -11.09 -0.32 34.02
N GLN A 454 -11.36 -1.56 34.42
CA GLN A 454 -12.73 -2.04 34.63
C GLN A 454 -13.40 -1.34 35.82
N ASP A 455 -12.69 -1.13 36.93
CA ASP A 455 -13.23 -0.43 38.10
C ASP A 455 -13.65 1.02 37.79
N CYS A 456 -12.83 1.77 37.04
CA CYS A 456 -13.19 3.13 36.61
C CYS A 456 -14.38 3.11 35.64
N LEU A 457 -14.46 2.12 34.77
CA LEU A 457 -15.53 1.98 33.79
C LEU A 457 -16.84 1.59 34.47
N ASP A 458 -16.82 0.63 35.38
CA ASP A 458 -18.00 0.19 36.13
C ASP A 458 -18.61 1.34 36.91
N TYR A 459 -17.79 2.10 37.64
CA TYR A 459 -18.30 3.20 38.47
C TYR A 459 -18.68 4.46 37.68
N LEU A 460 -18.22 4.59 36.44
CA LEU A 460 -18.80 5.53 35.48
C LEU A 460 -20.25 5.12 35.13
N TYR A 461 -20.52 3.83 34.95
CA TYR A 461 -21.87 3.31 34.70
C TYR A 461 -22.72 3.23 35.97
N VAL A 462 -22.14 3.09 37.16
CA VAL A 462 -22.90 3.16 38.42
C VAL A 462 -23.50 4.55 38.63
N GLY A 463 -22.76 5.61 38.29
CA GLY A 463 -23.29 6.98 38.36
C GLY A 463 -24.26 7.31 37.22
N ASP A 464 -23.76 7.32 35.97
CA ASP A 464 -24.51 7.84 34.81
C ASP A 464 -25.15 6.74 33.94
N GLY A 465 -24.98 5.47 34.33
CA GLY A 465 -25.41 4.32 33.54
C GLY A 465 -26.80 3.82 33.94
N HIS A 466 -27.52 3.37 32.94
CA HIS A 466 -28.81 2.72 33.08
C HIS A 466 -28.65 1.23 32.70
N ASN A 467 -28.79 0.35 33.68
CA ASN A 467 -28.85 -1.08 33.46
C ASN A 467 -30.32 -1.50 33.27
N THR A 468 -30.58 -2.26 32.21
CA THR A 468 -31.88 -2.91 31.97
C THR A 468 -31.68 -4.42 31.99
N PRO A 469 -31.75 -5.06 33.18
CA PRO A 469 -31.50 -6.50 33.32
C PRO A 469 -32.39 -7.35 32.40
N ASN A 470 -33.67 -6.98 32.28
CA ASN A 470 -34.64 -7.68 31.43
C ASN A 470 -34.31 -7.62 29.93
N ARG A 471 -33.50 -6.65 29.49
CA ARG A 471 -33.03 -6.51 28.11
C ARG A 471 -31.55 -6.85 27.94
N ASN A 472 -30.87 -7.24 29.03
CA ASN A 472 -29.43 -7.42 29.13
C ASN A 472 -28.67 -6.28 28.43
N GLN A 473 -29.01 -5.04 28.77
CA GLN A 473 -28.41 -3.84 28.17
C GLN A 473 -27.94 -2.88 29.26
N LEU A 474 -26.65 -2.56 29.22
CA LEU A 474 -26.02 -1.54 30.04
C LEU A 474 -25.74 -0.30 29.18
N MET A 475 -26.35 0.83 29.52
CA MET A 475 -26.36 2.04 28.70
C MET A 475 -25.76 3.24 29.46
N LEU A 476 -24.78 3.93 28.89
CA LEU A 476 -24.24 5.18 29.41
C LEU A 476 -24.67 6.33 28.50
N SER A 477 -25.18 7.43 29.06
CA SER A 477 -25.57 8.61 28.27
C SER A 477 -24.70 9.81 28.63
N THR A 478 -24.10 10.47 27.64
CA THR A 478 -23.25 11.64 27.86
C THR A 478 -23.40 12.70 26.77
N THR A 479 -23.23 13.98 27.11
CA THR A 479 -23.17 15.06 26.11
C THR A 479 -21.75 15.27 25.54
N SER A 480 -20.73 14.63 26.12
CA SER A 480 -19.34 14.73 25.65
C SER A 480 -19.04 13.66 24.59
N LYS A 481 -18.74 14.11 23.36
CA LYS A 481 -18.31 13.22 22.27
C LYS A 481 -16.96 12.56 22.58
N GLU A 482 -16.06 13.27 23.25
CA GLU A 482 -14.75 12.75 23.66
C GLU A 482 -14.90 11.62 24.68
N LEU A 483 -15.69 11.83 25.74
CA LEU A 483 -16.00 10.80 26.74
C LEU A 483 -16.65 9.58 26.08
N ALA A 484 -17.61 9.80 25.18
CA ALA A 484 -18.27 8.70 24.48
C ALA A 484 -17.27 7.84 23.68
N ASN A 485 -16.34 8.46 22.94
CA ASN A 485 -15.30 7.75 22.20
C ASN A 485 -14.34 7.02 23.16
N GLN A 486 -13.90 7.70 24.21
CA GLN A 486 -13.01 7.19 25.24
C GLN A 486 -13.59 5.98 25.97
N SER A 487 -14.88 6.00 26.33
CA SER A 487 -15.57 4.85 26.92
C SER A 487 -15.61 3.65 25.96
N ILE A 488 -15.81 3.87 24.66
CA ILE A 488 -15.81 2.80 23.66
C ILE A 488 -14.41 2.18 23.51
N TYR A 489 -13.37 3.00 23.45
CA TYR A 489 -11.99 2.52 23.41
C TYR A 489 -11.59 1.82 24.72
N LEU A 490 -12.04 2.30 25.88
CA LEU A 490 -11.77 1.67 27.17
C LEU A 490 -12.42 0.28 27.26
N TRP A 491 -13.68 0.14 26.81
CA TRP A 491 -14.32 -1.17 26.63
C TRP A 491 -13.53 -2.07 25.66
N LEU A 492 -13.05 -1.51 24.54
CA LEU A 492 -12.27 -2.25 23.53
C LEU A 492 -10.94 -2.79 24.11
N LEU A 493 -10.23 -2.01 24.91
CA LEU A 493 -9.01 -2.45 25.60
C LEU A 493 -9.30 -3.52 26.66
N ASN A 494 -10.52 -3.59 27.18
CA ASN A 494 -10.99 -4.67 28.05
C ASN A 494 -11.59 -5.85 27.24
N GLY A 495 -11.50 -5.79 25.91
CA GLY A 495 -11.99 -6.81 24.98
C GLY A 495 -13.51 -6.88 24.88
N VAL A 496 -14.20 -5.75 25.04
CA VAL A 496 -15.65 -5.62 24.89
C VAL A 496 -15.96 -4.65 23.75
N VAL A 497 -16.86 -5.06 22.89
CA VAL A 497 -17.38 -4.19 21.84
C VAL A 497 -18.62 -3.46 22.35
N ALA A 498 -18.45 -2.17 22.59
CA ALA A 498 -19.54 -1.24 22.85
C ALA A 498 -20.13 -0.67 21.55
N SER A 499 -21.44 -0.45 21.56
CA SER A 499 -22.16 0.24 20.48
C SER A 499 -22.43 1.68 20.84
N HIS A 500 -22.56 2.55 19.84
CA HIS A 500 -22.81 3.98 20.03
C HIS A 500 -24.11 4.37 19.33
N THR A 501 -24.90 5.28 19.89
CA THR A 501 -26.06 5.92 19.23
C THR A 501 -26.12 7.38 19.64
N THR A 502 -26.61 8.25 18.76
CA THR A 502 -26.88 9.66 19.09
C THR A 502 -28.38 9.88 19.22
N LYS A 503 -28.80 10.62 20.25
CA LYS A 503 -30.19 11.03 20.48
C LYS A 503 -30.25 12.54 20.63
N LEU A 504 -31.22 13.18 19.98
CA LEU A 504 -31.46 14.61 20.16
C LEU A 504 -32.41 14.78 21.35
N THR A 505 -31.88 15.24 22.48
CA THR A 505 -32.67 15.49 23.68
C THR A 505 -33.25 16.90 23.61
N LYS A 506 -34.59 17.01 23.51
CA LYS A 506 -35.31 18.28 23.50
C LYS A 506 -35.57 18.84 24.92
N ASN A 507 -35.51 17.99 25.95
CA ASN A 507 -35.98 18.33 27.30
C ASN A 507 -34.90 18.09 28.36
N GLY A 508 -33.90 18.97 28.41
CA GLY A 508 -33.07 19.16 29.61
C GLY A 508 -33.38 20.52 30.23
N LEU A 509 -33.00 20.73 31.49
CA LEU A 509 -33.13 22.02 32.21
C LEU A 509 -32.48 23.24 31.49
N GLY A 510 -31.76 23.03 30.38
CA GLY A 510 -31.28 24.07 29.48
C GLY A 510 -32.14 24.18 28.21
N LYS A 511 -32.66 25.38 27.94
CA LYS A 511 -33.61 25.76 26.87
C LYS A 511 -33.13 25.58 25.40
N ARG A 512 -32.22 24.65 25.09
CA ARG A 512 -31.76 24.36 23.71
C ARG A 512 -31.58 22.85 23.48
N PRO A 513 -32.03 22.30 22.34
CA PRO A 513 -31.85 20.90 22.01
C PRO A 513 -30.36 20.54 22.02
N CYS A 514 -29.98 19.47 22.72
CA CYS A 514 -28.61 18.99 22.81
C CYS A 514 -28.49 17.56 22.27
N LEU A 515 -27.38 17.27 21.60
CA LEU A 515 -27.07 15.93 21.12
C LEU A 515 -26.47 15.12 22.29
N SER A 516 -27.14 14.05 22.66
CA SER A 516 -26.66 13.08 23.65
C SER A 516 -26.09 11.84 22.94
N HIS A 517 -24.94 11.37 23.41
CA HIS A 517 -24.24 10.18 22.98
C HIS A 517 -24.55 9.04 23.95
N VAL A 518 -25.11 7.96 23.44
CA VAL A 518 -25.49 6.78 24.23
C VAL A 518 -24.59 5.62 23.85
N ILE A 519 -23.84 5.09 24.82
CA ILE A 519 -22.96 3.93 24.68
C ILE A 519 -23.68 2.72 25.27
N THR A 520 -23.85 1.65 24.50
CA THR A 520 -24.60 0.46 24.94
C THR A 520 -23.74 -0.80 24.85
N VAL A 521 -23.70 -1.54 25.96
CA VAL A 521 -23.10 -2.86 26.12
C VAL A 521 -24.22 -3.90 26.33
N CYS A 522 -24.27 -4.85 25.41
CA CYS A 522 -25.15 -6.01 25.27
C CYS A 522 -24.78 -7.31 26.04
N GLY A 523 -25.73 -8.06 26.61
CA GLY A 523 -25.56 -9.50 26.90
C GLY A 523 -24.32 -9.87 27.72
N ASP A 524 -23.70 -11.01 27.41
CA ASP A 524 -22.64 -11.61 28.23
C ASP A 524 -21.40 -10.72 28.40
N CYS A 525 -21.19 -9.73 27.52
CA CYS A 525 -20.09 -8.77 27.69
C CYS A 525 -20.25 -7.91 28.96
N ILE A 526 -21.47 -7.79 29.51
CA ILE A 526 -21.73 -7.11 30.77
C ILE A 526 -21.03 -7.85 31.92
N ASN A 527 -20.88 -9.18 31.84
CA ASN A 527 -20.22 -10.00 32.87
C ASN A 527 -18.70 -9.74 32.98
N LYS A 528 -18.12 -8.90 32.11
CA LYS A 528 -16.77 -8.38 32.33
C LYS A 528 -16.73 -7.26 33.37
N SER A 529 -17.87 -6.69 33.71
CA SER A 529 -18.03 -5.79 34.84
C SER A 529 -17.82 -6.56 36.14
N ASN A 530 -17.14 -5.94 37.10
CA ASN A 530 -17.02 -6.43 38.46
C ASN A 530 -18.29 -6.11 39.29
N TYR A 531 -19.18 -5.26 38.77
CA TYR A 531 -20.36 -4.78 39.48
C TYR A 531 -21.68 -5.30 38.87
N TYR A 532 -21.78 -5.32 37.54
CA TYR A 532 -22.99 -5.77 36.84
C TYR A 532 -22.85 -7.21 36.34
N SER A 533 -23.95 -7.96 36.41
CA SER A 533 -24.06 -9.30 35.84
C SER A 533 -25.38 -9.47 35.10
N THR A 534 -25.46 -10.46 34.22
CA THR A 534 -26.68 -10.83 33.50
C THR A 534 -27.29 -12.11 34.07
N ASN A 535 -28.59 -12.12 34.31
CA ASN A 535 -29.32 -13.29 34.85
C ASN A 535 -29.90 -14.21 33.76
N ILE A 536 -29.86 -13.81 32.48
CA ILE A 536 -30.49 -14.54 31.38
C ILE A 536 -29.45 -14.81 30.31
N ASN A 537 -29.36 -16.07 29.87
CA ASN A 537 -28.48 -16.50 28.78
C ASN A 537 -28.86 -15.77 27.48
N THR A 538 -28.00 -14.89 26.96
CA THR A 538 -28.36 -14.04 25.82
C THR A 538 -28.18 -14.74 24.47
N LYS A 539 -29.01 -14.36 23.49
CA LYS A 539 -28.74 -14.68 22.08
C LYS A 539 -27.43 -13.99 21.68
N ARG A 540 -26.45 -14.76 21.19
CA ARG A 540 -25.15 -14.25 20.69
C ARG A 540 -25.35 -13.01 19.80
N ARG A 541 -24.54 -11.97 20.03
CA ARG A 541 -24.59 -10.76 19.20
C ARG A 541 -24.08 -11.06 17.79
N TRP A 542 -24.42 -10.22 16.82
CA TRP A 542 -24.02 -10.40 15.42
C TRP A 542 -22.50 -10.47 15.22
N PHE A 543 -21.70 -9.87 16.10
CA PHE A 543 -20.23 -9.87 16.03
C PHE A 543 -19.56 -10.90 16.95
N ASP A 544 -20.31 -11.52 17.88
CA ASP A 544 -19.84 -12.67 18.67
C ASP A 544 -19.96 -13.89 17.76
N LEU A 545 -19.00 -13.96 16.85
CA LEU A 545 -19.07 -14.80 15.68
C LEU A 545 -18.67 -16.22 16.05
N ASP A 546 -19.59 -17.15 15.83
CA ASP A 546 -19.26 -18.55 15.65
C ASP A 546 -19.19 -18.88 14.15
N LEU A 547 -18.67 -20.07 13.82
CA LEU A 547 -18.58 -20.55 12.44
C LEU A 547 -19.91 -20.43 11.68
N ARG A 548 -21.06 -20.61 12.34
CA ARG A 548 -22.38 -20.55 11.67
C ARG A 548 -22.75 -19.12 11.30
N LEU A 549 -22.44 -18.17 12.18
CA LEU A 549 -22.76 -16.77 11.98
C LEU A 549 -21.80 -16.11 10.97
N ILE A 550 -20.51 -16.48 10.97
CA ILE A 550 -19.58 -16.11 9.88
C ILE A 550 -20.08 -16.69 8.56
N ASN A 551 -20.43 -17.98 8.52
CA ASN A 551 -20.99 -18.60 7.34
C ASN A 551 -22.25 -17.87 6.84
N LYS A 552 -23.17 -17.50 7.75
CA LYS A 552 -24.36 -16.72 7.42
C LYS A 552 -24.02 -15.32 6.89
N LEU A 553 -23.05 -14.63 7.49
CA LEU A 553 -22.55 -13.32 7.06
C LEU A 553 -21.92 -13.37 5.67
N LEU A 554 -21.17 -14.43 5.40
CA LEU A 554 -20.47 -14.66 4.13
C LEU A 554 -21.36 -15.34 3.09
N GLY A 555 -22.60 -15.72 3.45
CA GLY A 555 -23.58 -16.31 2.53
C GLY A 555 -23.37 -17.81 2.24
N ARG A 556 -22.60 -18.53 3.05
CA ARG A 556 -22.30 -19.95 2.89
C ARG A 556 -23.21 -20.79 3.80
N LYS A 557 -23.93 -21.78 3.26
CA LYS A 557 -24.73 -22.74 4.06
C LYS A 557 -24.00 -24.08 4.14
N ARG A 558 -23.54 -24.48 5.33
CA ARG A 558 -23.03 -25.83 5.64
C ARG A 558 -23.78 -26.41 6.83
N THR A 559 -24.11 -27.69 6.79
CA THR A 559 -24.80 -28.38 7.91
C THR A 559 -23.83 -28.71 9.04
N LYS A 560 -24.34 -28.85 10.27
CA LYS A 560 -23.53 -29.19 11.46
C LYS A 560 -22.82 -30.54 11.30
N GLU A 561 -23.49 -31.50 10.66
CA GLU A 561 -22.97 -32.85 10.41
C GLU A 561 -21.79 -32.82 9.44
N VAL A 562 -21.90 -32.11 8.32
CA VAL A 562 -20.81 -31.95 7.35
C VAL A 562 -19.61 -31.29 8.01
N LEU A 563 -19.80 -30.24 8.81
CA LEU A 563 -18.70 -29.61 9.55
C LEU A 563 -18.00 -30.56 10.52
N ASN A 564 -18.75 -31.45 11.18
CA ASN A 564 -18.20 -32.43 12.10
C ASN A 564 -17.39 -33.51 11.36
N TYR A 565 -17.85 -33.95 10.18
CA TYR A 565 -17.11 -34.88 9.33
C TYR A 565 -15.80 -34.26 8.83
N MET A 566 -15.84 -33.04 8.31
CA MET A 566 -14.66 -32.37 7.75
C MET A 566 -13.55 -32.15 8.80
N LYS A 567 -13.92 -31.84 10.04
CA LYS A 567 -12.97 -31.73 11.17
C LYS A 567 -12.30 -33.06 11.52
N LYS A 568 -13.05 -34.17 11.49
CA LYS A 568 -12.51 -35.50 11.78
C LYS A 568 -11.58 -36.03 10.69
N PHE A 569 -11.72 -35.52 9.47
CA PHE A 569 -10.85 -35.86 8.34
C PHE A 569 -9.54 -35.05 8.30
N GLU A 570 -9.31 -34.10 9.22
CA GLU A 570 -8.16 -33.19 9.19
C GLU A 570 -6.81 -33.95 9.27
N ASP A 571 -6.76 -35.02 10.06
CA ASP A 571 -5.58 -35.88 10.23
C ASP A 571 -5.34 -36.85 9.05
N TYR A 572 -6.26 -36.90 8.09
CA TYR A 572 -6.29 -37.87 6.97
C TYR A 572 -6.24 -37.20 5.59
N THR A 573 -5.83 -35.93 5.52
CA THR A 573 -5.87 -35.10 4.31
C THR A 573 -5.19 -35.73 3.07
N ASP A 574 -4.11 -36.49 3.27
CA ASP A 574 -3.33 -37.16 2.21
C ASP A 574 -3.13 -38.67 2.47
N LYS A 575 -4.04 -39.31 3.21
CA LYS A 575 -3.93 -40.74 3.55
C LYS A 575 -5.14 -41.53 3.04
N GLU A 576 -4.89 -42.77 2.62
CA GLU A 576 -5.96 -43.74 2.38
C GLU A 576 -6.61 -44.14 3.71
N ILE A 577 -7.94 -44.12 3.75
CA ILE A 577 -8.74 -44.42 4.94
C ILE A 577 -9.38 -45.80 4.75
N SER A 578 -9.10 -46.74 5.66
CA SER A 578 -9.77 -48.04 5.68
C SER A 578 -11.13 -47.98 6.36
N LYS A 579 -11.99 -48.98 6.13
CA LYS A 579 -13.28 -49.09 6.83
C LYS A 579 -13.11 -49.18 8.36
N GLN A 580 -12.02 -49.78 8.84
CA GLN A 580 -11.70 -49.85 10.27
C GLN A 580 -11.32 -48.48 10.83
N ASP A 581 -10.63 -47.64 10.06
CA ASP A 581 -10.32 -46.26 10.44
C ASP A 581 -11.59 -45.42 10.59
N PHE A 582 -12.61 -45.63 9.77
CA PHE A 582 -13.92 -45.00 9.95
C PHE A 582 -14.61 -45.43 11.25
N VAL A 583 -14.56 -46.73 11.60
CA VAL A 583 -15.11 -47.25 12.86
C VAL A 583 -14.44 -46.58 14.06
N ASN A 584 -13.11 -46.45 14.01
CA ASN A 584 -12.30 -45.79 15.04
C ASN A 584 -12.60 -44.28 15.12
N MET A 585 -12.63 -43.59 13.97
CA MET A 585 -12.86 -42.13 13.87
C MET A 585 -14.27 -41.71 14.33
N PHE A 586 -15.28 -42.56 14.08
CA PHE A 586 -16.66 -42.29 14.46
C PHE A 586 -17.10 -42.99 15.75
N ASN A 587 -16.22 -43.80 16.36
CA ASN A 587 -16.47 -44.60 17.54
C ASN A 587 -17.79 -45.39 17.45
N THR A 588 -18.04 -46.03 16.30
CA THR A 588 -19.27 -46.80 16.06
C THR A 588 -19.07 -47.83 14.95
N SER A 589 -19.60 -49.04 15.14
CA SER A 589 -19.63 -50.10 14.12
C SER A 589 -20.64 -49.81 13.00
N LYS A 590 -21.62 -48.92 13.22
CA LYS A 590 -22.63 -48.51 12.23
C LYS A 590 -22.13 -47.37 11.34
N VAL A 591 -21.05 -47.59 10.58
CA VAL A 591 -20.48 -46.58 9.65
C VAL A 591 -21.07 -46.61 8.24
N GLY A 592 -21.80 -47.67 7.87
CA GLY A 592 -22.34 -47.87 6.52
C GLY A 592 -23.15 -46.68 5.99
N TYR A 593 -24.15 -46.21 6.75
CA TYR A 593 -24.97 -45.07 6.32
C TYR A 593 -24.18 -43.76 6.18
N LYS A 594 -23.13 -43.57 7.00
CA LYS A 594 -22.26 -42.37 6.94
C LYS A 594 -21.36 -42.40 5.71
N LEU A 595 -20.80 -43.57 5.40
CA LEU A 595 -20.02 -43.80 4.18
C LEU A 595 -20.90 -43.61 2.94
N SER A 596 -22.11 -44.18 2.92
CA SER A 596 -23.07 -43.97 1.82
C SER A 596 -23.42 -42.49 1.63
N PHE A 597 -23.65 -41.74 2.72
CA PHE A 597 -23.88 -40.29 2.65
C PHE A 597 -22.67 -39.52 2.08
N LEU A 598 -21.46 -39.84 2.52
CA LEU A 598 -20.24 -39.15 2.09
C LEU A 598 -19.90 -39.46 0.63
N LEU A 599 -20.08 -40.70 0.19
CA LEU A 599 -19.89 -41.11 -1.22
C LEU A 599 -20.97 -40.50 -2.12
N ALA A 600 -22.25 -40.56 -1.73
CA ALA A 600 -23.36 -40.01 -2.50
C ALA A 600 -23.28 -38.48 -2.70
N ASN A 601 -22.57 -37.77 -1.82
CA ASN A 601 -22.34 -36.33 -1.92
C ASN A 601 -20.93 -35.98 -2.42
N GLU A 602 -20.16 -36.97 -2.92
CA GLU A 602 -18.81 -36.82 -3.50
C GLU A 602 -17.78 -36.23 -2.53
N TYR A 603 -17.91 -36.48 -1.23
CA TYR A 603 -16.92 -36.09 -0.23
C TYR A 603 -15.77 -37.11 -0.13
N LEU A 604 -16.01 -38.35 -0.57
CA LEU A 604 -15.03 -39.43 -0.62
C LEU A 604 -15.02 -40.06 -2.02
N ILE A 605 -13.88 -40.63 -2.39
CA ILE A 605 -13.70 -41.45 -3.59
C ILE A 605 -13.24 -42.83 -3.12
N GLU A 606 -13.89 -43.88 -3.61
CA GLU A 606 -13.52 -45.27 -3.31
C GLU A 606 -12.62 -45.83 -4.42
N THR A 607 -11.47 -46.37 -4.03
CA THR A 607 -10.52 -47.02 -4.94
C THR A 607 -10.03 -48.32 -4.29
N ASN A 608 -10.24 -49.47 -4.95
CA ASN A 608 -9.79 -50.79 -4.48
C ASN A 608 -10.16 -51.13 -3.02
N GLY A 609 -11.38 -50.79 -2.57
CA GLY A 609 -11.87 -51.07 -1.21
C GLY A 609 -11.30 -50.15 -0.11
N ARG A 610 -10.63 -49.06 -0.50
CA ARG A 610 -10.16 -47.98 0.38
C ARG A 610 -10.75 -46.64 -0.05
N TYR A 611 -10.81 -45.69 0.89
CA TYR A 611 -11.44 -44.39 0.66
C TYR A 611 -10.40 -43.27 0.71
N CYS A 612 -10.49 -42.33 -0.22
CA CYS A 612 -9.69 -41.10 -0.25
C CYS A 612 -10.61 -39.88 -0.16
N LEU A 613 -10.11 -38.77 0.39
CA LEU A 613 -10.83 -37.50 0.35
C LEU A 613 -10.89 -36.97 -1.09
N SER A 614 -12.07 -36.54 -1.53
CA SER A 614 -12.21 -35.85 -2.82
C SER A 614 -11.59 -34.45 -2.77
N GLU A 615 -11.27 -33.88 -3.94
CA GLU A 615 -10.83 -32.48 -4.06
C GLU A 615 -11.81 -31.50 -3.41
N LYS A 616 -13.12 -31.75 -3.55
CA LYS A 616 -14.20 -31.01 -2.89
C LYS A 616 -14.05 -31.01 -1.36
N THR A 617 -13.69 -32.14 -0.76
CA THR A 617 -13.47 -32.23 0.69
C THR A 617 -12.21 -31.49 1.13
N LYS A 618 -11.12 -31.57 0.35
CA LYS A 618 -9.87 -30.83 0.61
C LYS A 618 -10.08 -29.31 0.54
N GLU A 619 -10.83 -28.82 -0.45
CA GLU A 619 -11.22 -27.41 -0.54
C GLU A 619 -12.04 -26.97 0.68
N ILE A 620 -13.02 -27.78 1.09
CA ILE A 620 -13.86 -27.49 2.27
C ILE A 620 -13.01 -27.42 3.55
N GLN A 621 -12.03 -28.32 3.73
CA GLN A 621 -11.11 -28.32 4.87
C GLN A 621 -10.21 -27.07 4.88
N LEU A 622 -9.63 -26.71 3.73
CA LEU A 622 -8.82 -25.50 3.61
C LEU A 622 -9.62 -24.25 3.98
N GLU A 623 -10.86 -24.16 3.53
CA GLU A 623 -11.76 -23.07 3.89
C GLU A 623 -12.14 -23.07 5.38
N LEU A 624 -12.35 -24.24 5.98
CA LEU A 624 -12.63 -24.34 7.42
C LEU A 624 -11.44 -23.87 8.25
N LYS A 625 -10.21 -24.18 7.82
CA LYS A 625 -8.99 -23.68 8.45
C LYS A 625 -8.88 -22.16 8.36
N LYS A 626 -9.19 -21.56 7.20
CA LYS A 626 -9.27 -20.10 7.05
C LYS A 626 -10.34 -19.47 7.95
N LEU A 627 -11.53 -20.07 8.01
CA LEU A 627 -12.59 -19.62 8.92
C LEU A 627 -12.17 -19.72 10.39
N GLN A 628 -11.44 -20.76 10.76
CA GLN A 628 -10.92 -20.93 12.12
C GLN A 628 -9.92 -19.82 12.46
N ILE A 629 -8.99 -19.50 11.56
CA ILE A 629 -8.08 -18.35 11.73
C ILE A 629 -8.86 -17.04 11.89
N LEU A 630 -9.91 -16.81 11.11
CA LEU A 630 -10.77 -15.63 11.25
C LEU A 630 -11.57 -15.60 12.56
N LEU A 631 -11.97 -16.75 13.10
CA LEU A 631 -12.63 -16.84 14.40
C LEU A 631 -11.68 -16.55 15.55
N ASP A 632 -10.46 -17.06 15.45
CA ASP A 632 -9.39 -16.90 16.45
C ASP A 632 -8.73 -15.52 16.35
N SER A 633 -9.00 -14.79 15.26
CA SER A 633 -8.55 -13.42 15.07
C SER A 633 -9.16 -12.42 16.06
N ASP A 634 -8.54 -11.25 16.07
CA ASP A 634 -9.03 -10.09 16.81
C ASP A 634 -9.93 -9.20 15.95
N PHE A 635 -10.43 -9.70 14.81
CA PHE A 635 -11.34 -8.95 13.99
C PHE A 635 -12.77 -8.93 14.51
N MET A 636 -13.37 -7.77 14.30
CA MET A 636 -14.78 -7.53 14.36
C MET A 636 -15.26 -7.16 12.95
N PHE A 637 -16.30 -7.84 12.51
CA PHE A 637 -16.88 -7.68 11.18
C PHE A 637 -18.07 -6.71 11.29
N LEU A 638 -17.90 -5.49 10.82
CA LEU A 638 -18.86 -4.40 10.97
C LEU A 638 -19.57 -4.10 9.66
N PRO A 639 -20.87 -4.41 9.52
CA PRO A 639 -21.64 -4.00 8.36
C PRO A 639 -21.78 -2.48 8.29
N ILE A 640 -21.57 -1.90 7.11
CA ILE A 640 -21.72 -0.47 6.85
C ILE A 640 -23.21 -0.11 6.85
N LYS A 641 -23.58 0.89 7.63
CA LYS A 641 -24.95 1.41 7.75
C LYS A 641 -25.19 2.60 6.83
N LYS A 642 -24.20 3.49 6.71
CA LYS A 642 -24.30 4.72 5.93
C LYS A 642 -22.92 5.14 5.44
N ILE A 643 -22.85 5.63 4.21
CA ILE A 643 -21.67 6.30 3.65
C ILE A 643 -22.13 7.70 3.25
N LYS A 644 -21.41 8.73 3.67
CA LYS A 644 -21.72 10.12 3.34
C LYS A 644 -20.49 10.78 2.72
N ARG A 645 -20.64 11.34 1.52
CA ARG A 645 -19.62 12.20 0.90
C ARG A 645 -19.63 13.57 1.58
N ILE A 646 -18.45 14.11 1.84
CA ILE A 646 -18.22 15.43 2.45
C ILE A 646 -17.41 16.26 1.46
N ASP A 647 -18.05 17.26 0.87
CA ASP A 647 -17.43 18.08 -0.18
C ASP A 647 -16.70 19.30 0.39
N GLU A 648 -17.17 19.88 1.50
CA GLU A 648 -16.61 21.09 2.13
C GLU A 648 -15.85 20.80 3.44
N GLY A 649 -14.85 21.64 3.76
CA GLY A 649 -14.00 21.52 4.96
C GLY A 649 -12.73 20.69 4.75
N PHE A 650 -11.85 20.66 5.74
CA PHE A 650 -10.57 19.91 5.76
C PHE A 650 -9.63 20.26 4.60
N GLU A 651 -8.88 21.36 4.72
CA GLU A 651 -7.85 21.73 3.73
C GLU A 651 -6.72 20.69 3.66
N TYR A 652 -6.35 20.11 4.80
CA TYR A 652 -5.31 19.09 4.91
C TYR A 652 -5.87 17.73 5.31
N VAL A 653 -5.25 16.69 4.78
CA VAL A 653 -5.47 15.28 5.08
C VAL A 653 -4.17 14.63 5.53
N TYR A 654 -4.29 13.59 6.34
CA TYR A 654 -3.20 13.06 7.15
C TYR A 654 -3.10 11.55 7.01
N ASP A 655 -1.91 11.00 7.08
CA ASP A 655 -1.71 9.55 7.07
C ASP A 655 -0.48 9.15 7.90
N ILE A 656 -0.34 7.86 8.16
CA ILE A 656 0.81 7.29 8.87
C ILE A 656 1.30 6.01 8.18
N SER A 657 2.61 5.75 8.27
CA SER A 657 3.22 4.53 7.76
C SER A 657 3.60 3.59 8.89
N VAL A 658 3.18 2.32 8.78
CA VAL A 658 3.50 1.22 9.70
C VAL A 658 4.15 0.09 8.90
N PRO A 659 5.48 -0.12 8.97
CA PRO A 659 6.22 -1.02 8.06
C PRO A 659 5.84 -2.50 8.12
N GLU A 660 5.56 -3.04 9.32
CA GLU A 660 5.41 -4.48 9.52
C GLU A 660 4.02 -5.03 9.15
N GLY A 661 2.99 -4.19 9.15
CA GLY A 661 1.61 -4.64 8.88
C GLY A 661 0.81 -3.78 7.92
N GLU A 662 1.32 -2.61 7.53
CA GLU A 662 0.67 -1.74 6.53
C GLU A 662 -0.76 -1.31 6.91
N ASN A 663 -1.08 -1.32 8.20
CA ASN A 663 -2.39 -0.94 8.72
C ASN A 663 -2.30 -0.27 10.08
N PHE A 664 -3.36 0.44 10.43
CA PHE A 664 -3.55 1.04 11.75
C PHE A 664 -5.02 1.17 12.10
N VAL A 665 -5.34 1.44 13.37
CA VAL A 665 -6.72 1.63 13.84
C VAL A 665 -7.04 3.11 14.01
N GLY A 666 -7.92 3.65 13.18
CA GLY A 666 -8.36 5.05 13.21
C GLY A 666 -9.88 5.21 13.26
N GLY A 667 -10.33 6.39 13.67
CA GLY A 667 -11.74 6.80 13.65
C GLY A 667 -12.52 6.55 14.92
N PHE A 668 -13.73 7.10 15.00
CA PHE A 668 -14.62 6.98 16.16
C PHE A 668 -14.95 5.52 16.48
N GLY A 669 -14.50 5.05 17.64
CA GLY A 669 -14.62 3.67 18.10
C GLY A 669 -13.67 2.67 17.42
N GLY A 670 -12.76 3.11 16.55
CA GLY A 670 -11.72 2.29 15.91
C GLY A 670 -12.19 1.45 14.72
N ILE A 671 -11.65 1.74 13.53
CA ILE A 671 -11.79 1.00 12.27
C ILE A 671 -10.39 0.79 11.68
N SER A 672 -10.16 -0.35 11.05
CA SER A 672 -8.85 -0.68 10.47
C SER A 672 -8.68 0.01 9.11
N CYS A 673 -7.62 0.79 9.01
CA CYS A 673 -7.26 1.65 7.88
C CYS A 673 -5.93 1.16 7.28
N HIS A 674 -5.81 1.17 5.95
CA HIS A 674 -4.58 0.80 5.25
C HIS A 674 -3.61 1.98 5.18
N ASN A 675 -2.31 1.73 5.12
CA ASN A 675 -1.31 2.79 4.95
C ASN A 675 -1.25 3.32 3.49
N SER A 676 -0.63 4.47 3.29
CA SER A 676 -0.12 4.83 1.96
C SER A 676 1.20 4.09 1.69
N ARG A 677 1.15 2.96 0.96
CA ARG A 677 2.33 2.45 0.23
C ARG A 677 2.20 2.81 -1.25
N GLY A 678 3.12 3.63 -1.75
CA GLY A 678 3.29 3.85 -3.19
C GLY A 678 3.60 2.51 -3.87
N GLN A 679 3.02 2.27 -5.04
CA GLN A 679 3.41 1.13 -5.88
C GLN A 679 4.91 1.25 -6.20
N GLN A 680 5.62 0.17 -5.84
CA GLN A 680 7.06 -0.09 -5.89
C GLN A 680 7.86 0.67 -6.97
N GLY A 681 8.70 1.63 -6.54
CA GLY A 681 9.87 2.09 -7.30
C GLY A 681 11.11 1.32 -6.84
N ILE A 682 11.44 0.26 -7.58
CA ILE A 682 12.65 -0.54 -7.32
C ILE A 682 13.74 -0.22 -8.35
N GLY A 683 13.38 0.29 -9.54
CA GLY A 683 14.25 0.39 -10.72
C GLY A 683 15.60 1.07 -10.48
N ILE A 684 15.63 2.40 -10.42
CA ILE A 684 16.89 3.14 -10.32
C ILE A 684 17.61 2.95 -8.97
N SER A 685 16.85 2.73 -7.89
CA SER A 685 17.39 2.48 -6.56
C SER A 685 18.07 1.11 -6.45
N ALA A 686 17.61 0.11 -7.22
CA ALA A 686 18.28 -1.19 -7.35
C ALA A 686 19.63 -1.07 -8.08
N ALA A 687 19.71 -0.23 -9.12
CA ALA A 687 20.98 0.05 -9.80
C ALA A 687 21.98 0.74 -8.86
N GLY A 688 21.51 1.73 -8.08
CA GLY A 688 22.31 2.38 -7.04
C GLY A 688 22.83 1.42 -5.97
N LEU A 689 21.95 0.56 -5.43
CA LEU A 689 22.36 -0.46 -4.46
C LEU A 689 23.34 -1.48 -5.07
N TYR A 690 23.13 -1.91 -6.31
CA TYR A 690 24.05 -2.82 -6.98
C TYR A 690 25.43 -2.20 -7.15
N GLY A 691 25.50 -0.93 -7.57
CA GLY A 691 26.75 -0.17 -7.64
C GLY A 691 27.45 -0.11 -6.28
N GLN A 692 26.73 0.31 -5.24
CA GLN A 692 27.26 0.38 -3.88
C GLN A 692 27.78 -0.98 -3.36
N LEU A 693 27.03 -2.08 -3.57
CA LEU A 693 27.44 -3.40 -3.08
C LEU A 693 28.65 -3.96 -3.83
N THR A 694 28.88 -3.54 -5.08
CA THR A 694 29.96 -4.09 -5.92
C THR A 694 31.23 -3.22 -5.92
N THR A 695 31.09 -1.90 -5.83
CA THR A 695 32.22 -0.96 -5.91
C THR A 695 32.47 -0.20 -4.60
N GLY A 696 31.47 -0.14 -3.71
CA GLY A 696 31.52 0.66 -2.48
C GLY A 696 31.42 2.16 -2.70
N LYS A 697 31.25 2.63 -3.94
CA LYS A 697 31.21 4.05 -4.28
C LYS A 697 29.79 4.63 -4.19
N PRO A 698 29.66 5.92 -3.84
CA PRO A 698 28.37 6.59 -3.83
C PRO A 698 27.83 6.82 -5.25
N VAL A 699 26.50 6.88 -5.36
CA VAL A 699 25.80 7.37 -6.54
C VAL A 699 25.94 8.89 -6.59
N LYS A 700 26.43 9.43 -7.70
CA LYS A 700 26.57 10.88 -7.88
C LYS A 700 25.41 11.42 -8.71
N ILE A 701 24.83 12.53 -8.27
CA ILE A 701 23.64 13.10 -8.88
C ILE A 701 23.78 14.60 -8.96
N LEU A 702 23.52 15.16 -10.14
CA LEU A 702 23.41 16.60 -10.35
C LEU A 702 22.02 16.89 -10.92
N SER A 703 21.22 17.72 -10.26
CA SER A 703 19.86 18.02 -10.73
C SER A 703 19.53 19.50 -10.66
N LYS A 704 18.81 20.00 -11.67
CA LYS A 704 18.43 21.41 -11.81
C LYS A 704 16.98 21.51 -12.28
N ILE A 705 16.15 22.22 -11.52
CA ILE A 705 14.69 22.28 -11.73
C ILE A 705 14.21 23.40 -12.67
N GLY A 706 15.13 24.23 -13.18
CA GLY A 706 14.77 25.36 -14.04
C GLY A 706 15.89 26.37 -14.22
N LYS A 707 15.75 27.24 -15.23
CA LYS A 707 16.80 28.15 -15.72
C LYS A 707 17.40 29.05 -14.64
N LYS A 708 16.56 29.53 -13.71
CA LYS A 708 16.95 30.40 -12.59
C LYS A 708 17.35 29.62 -11.33
N ALA A 709 17.14 28.31 -11.30
CA ALA A 709 17.48 27.46 -10.17
C ALA A 709 18.96 27.08 -10.22
N ARG A 710 19.55 26.79 -9.05
CA ARG A 710 20.93 26.32 -8.95
C ARG A 710 20.97 24.80 -9.15
N GLY A 711 22.06 24.28 -9.72
CA GLY A 711 22.27 22.83 -9.84
C GLY A 711 22.67 22.24 -8.49
N HIS A 712 21.95 21.23 -8.02
CA HIS A 712 22.22 20.55 -6.76
C HIS A 712 23.00 19.26 -7.02
N TYR A 713 24.21 19.17 -6.48
CA TYR A 713 25.10 18.01 -6.57
C TYR A 713 25.06 17.18 -5.28
N TYR A 714 24.94 15.87 -5.41
CA TYR A 714 24.86 14.91 -4.32
C TYR A 714 25.73 13.68 -4.57
N GLU A 715 26.41 13.21 -3.53
CA GLU A 715 27.00 11.86 -3.47
C GLU A 715 26.25 11.05 -2.40
N LEU A 716 25.60 9.96 -2.81
CA LEU A 716 24.66 9.21 -1.97
C LEU A 716 25.05 7.74 -1.82
N LEU A 717 24.95 7.24 -0.59
CA LEU A 717 24.93 5.82 -0.27
C LEU A 717 23.55 5.45 0.29
N LEU A 718 23.17 4.17 0.19
CA LEU A 718 22.02 3.60 0.86
C LEU A 718 22.49 2.85 2.11
N ASN A 719 21.97 3.22 3.27
CA ASN A 719 22.17 2.43 4.48
C ASN A 719 21.30 1.16 4.40
N THR A 720 21.94 0.02 4.16
CA THR A 720 21.26 -1.27 3.92
C THR A 720 20.58 -1.85 5.16
N LYS A 721 20.87 -1.32 6.35
CA LYS A 721 20.20 -1.69 7.61
C LYS A 721 18.92 -0.88 7.83
N THR A 722 18.96 0.44 7.60
CA THR A 722 17.84 1.34 7.92
C THR A 722 16.95 1.67 6.72
N ASN A 723 17.36 1.32 5.50
CA ASN A 723 16.74 1.79 4.24
C ASN A 723 16.72 3.31 4.09
N GLU A 724 17.70 4.00 4.68
CA GLU A 724 17.77 5.45 4.63
C GLU A 724 18.95 5.91 3.77
N PRO A 725 18.80 7.05 3.08
CA PRO A 725 19.88 7.63 2.30
C PRO A 725 20.95 8.23 3.22
N GLU A 726 22.21 7.94 2.93
CA GLU A 726 23.38 8.52 3.57
C GLU A 726 24.04 9.49 2.58
N ILE A 727 24.04 10.78 2.91
CA ILE A 727 24.61 11.83 2.07
C ILE A 727 26.09 12.00 2.43
N ILE A 728 26.98 11.65 1.50
CA ILE A 728 28.43 11.80 1.67
C ILE A 728 28.88 13.22 1.34
N LYS A 729 28.30 13.80 0.29
CA LYS A 729 28.61 15.16 -0.16
C LYS A 729 27.35 15.82 -0.70
N GLU A 730 27.17 17.09 -0.33
CA GLU A 730 26.16 17.99 -0.90
C GLU A 730 26.87 19.29 -1.30
N SER A 731 26.72 19.70 -2.56
CA SER A 731 27.23 20.97 -3.05
C SER A 731 26.31 21.57 -4.10
N ILE A 732 26.54 22.84 -4.42
CA ILE A 732 25.88 23.52 -5.52
C ILE A 732 26.89 23.65 -6.65
N GLU A 733 26.53 23.19 -7.85
CA GLU A 733 27.37 23.28 -9.05
C GLU A 733 26.64 24.09 -10.13
N GLU A 734 27.40 24.91 -10.86
CA GLU A 734 26.88 25.58 -12.05
C GLU A 734 26.79 24.56 -13.19
N TRP A 735 25.60 24.46 -13.78
CA TRP A 735 25.33 23.56 -14.89
C TRP A 735 24.65 24.33 -16.02
N ASP A 736 25.27 24.29 -17.19
CA ASP A 736 24.87 24.98 -18.42
C ASP A 736 23.75 24.24 -19.15
N LYS A 737 22.69 23.91 -18.40
CA LYS A 737 21.40 23.44 -18.92
C LYS A 737 20.29 24.23 -18.23
N ASP A 738 19.16 24.45 -18.91
CA ASP A 738 18.02 25.13 -18.29
C ASP A 738 17.40 24.25 -17.19
N HIS A 739 17.24 22.95 -17.41
CA HIS A 739 16.76 21.97 -16.42
C HIS A 739 17.22 20.56 -16.81
N GLY A 740 17.22 19.63 -15.86
CA GLY A 740 17.53 18.22 -16.11
C GLY A 740 18.07 17.49 -14.89
N THR A 741 18.44 16.23 -15.09
CA THR A 741 19.15 15.40 -14.12
C THR A 741 20.31 14.67 -14.77
N ARG A 742 21.44 14.61 -14.07
CA ARG A 742 22.63 13.82 -14.40
C ARG A 742 22.88 12.82 -13.28
N ILE A 743 23.05 11.56 -13.63
CA ILE A 743 23.26 10.44 -12.71
C ILE A 743 24.53 9.71 -13.12
N GLU A 744 25.43 9.46 -12.17
CA GLU A 744 26.62 8.63 -12.35
C GLU A 744 26.62 7.50 -11.30
N ILE A 745 26.65 6.25 -11.79
CA ILE A 745 26.72 5.05 -10.95
C ILE A 745 27.90 4.20 -11.39
N GLU A 746 28.83 3.92 -10.48
CA GLU A 746 29.92 2.98 -10.71
C GLU A 746 29.57 1.58 -10.19
N MET A 747 29.63 0.58 -11.06
CA MET A 747 29.24 -0.79 -10.76
C MET A 747 30.20 -1.82 -11.38
N GLU A 748 30.22 -3.03 -10.81
CA GLU A 748 30.83 -4.18 -11.47
C GLU A 748 29.99 -4.56 -12.70
N GLY A 749 30.63 -4.68 -13.86
CA GLY A 749 29.94 -4.90 -15.12
C GLY A 749 30.83 -5.54 -16.16
N LYS A 750 30.23 -6.03 -17.24
CA LYS A 750 30.99 -6.48 -18.42
C LYS A 750 30.36 -5.88 -19.67
N TYR A 751 31.08 -4.96 -20.30
CA TYR A 751 30.67 -4.40 -21.57
C TYR A 751 31.02 -5.37 -22.71
N HIS A 752 30.15 -5.44 -23.70
CA HIS A 752 30.35 -6.21 -24.92
C HIS A 752 29.63 -5.51 -26.06
N LYS A 753 30.24 -5.43 -27.23
CA LYS A 753 29.65 -4.82 -28.43
C LYS A 753 28.88 -5.87 -29.22
N GLY A 754 27.65 -5.57 -29.65
CA GLY A 754 26.87 -6.44 -30.54
C GLY A 754 25.48 -6.79 -30.00
N LYS A 755 25.01 -8.02 -30.24
CA LYS A 755 23.68 -8.46 -29.80
C LYS A 755 23.59 -8.52 -28.27
N LEU A 756 22.45 -8.11 -27.71
CA LEU A 756 22.21 -8.04 -26.26
C LEU A 756 23.24 -7.15 -25.56
N SER A 757 23.55 -6.00 -26.14
CA SER A 757 24.42 -4.97 -25.54
C SER A 757 23.65 -3.69 -25.25
N VAL A 758 24.31 -2.79 -24.52
CA VAL A 758 23.82 -1.43 -24.32
C VAL A 758 23.69 -0.69 -25.65
N ASP A 759 24.63 -0.89 -26.58
CA ASP A 759 24.59 -0.26 -27.90
C ASP A 759 23.32 -0.67 -28.67
N GLU A 760 22.99 -1.95 -28.67
CA GLU A 760 21.76 -2.42 -29.30
C GLU A 760 20.53 -1.88 -28.55
N TYR A 761 20.56 -1.76 -27.22
CA TYR A 761 19.44 -1.20 -26.47
C TYR A 761 19.18 0.26 -26.86
N LEU A 762 20.21 1.11 -26.84
CA LEU A 762 20.11 2.52 -27.21
C LEU A 762 19.71 2.71 -28.68
N GLN A 763 20.26 1.89 -29.57
CA GLN A 763 19.85 1.87 -30.97
C GLN A 763 18.35 1.55 -31.11
N LEU A 764 17.87 0.51 -30.45
CA LEU A 764 16.45 0.14 -30.48
C LEU A 764 15.56 1.21 -29.84
N THR A 765 16.01 1.85 -28.76
CA THR A 765 15.32 2.96 -28.10
C THR A 765 15.22 4.19 -29.02
N ALA A 766 16.26 4.47 -29.82
CA ALA A 766 16.23 5.52 -30.84
C ALA A 766 15.25 5.22 -31.99
N ILE A 767 15.02 3.94 -32.31
CA ILE A 767 14.00 3.52 -33.31
C ILE A 767 12.58 3.70 -32.74
N SER A 768 12.34 3.31 -31.48
CA SER A 768 11.00 3.43 -30.87
C SER A 768 10.62 4.86 -30.48
N ASN A 769 11.62 5.72 -30.23
CA ASN A 769 11.44 7.13 -29.86
C ASN A 769 12.12 8.04 -30.90
N PRO A 770 11.57 8.18 -32.12
CA PRO A 770 12.20 8.95 -33.20
C PRO A 770 12.23 10.46 -32.95
N HIS A 771 11.53 10.94 -31.92
CA HIS A 771 11.51 12.33 -31.46
C HIS A 771 12.60 12.63 -30.42
N ALA A 772 13.30 11.61 -29.92
CA ALA A 772 14.40 11.74 -28.97
C ALA A 772 15.74 11.85 -29.70
N THR A 773 16.62 12.71 -29.16
CA THR A 773 18.05 12.76 -29.53
C THR A 773 18.83 12.04 -28.44
N ILE A 774 19.60 11.01 -28.80
CA ILE A 774 20.41 10.22 -27.87
C ILE A 774 21.86 10.30 -28.31
N THR A 775 22.73 10.86 -27.48
CA THR A 775 24.18 10.91 -27.68
C THR A 775 24.81 9.86 -26.80
N TYR A 776 25.51 8.89 -27.39
CA TYR A 776 26.05 7.73 -26.69
C TYR A 776 27.56 7.61 -26.85
N LYS A 777 28.30 7.60 -25.73
CA LYS A 777 29.73 7.35 -25.69
C LYS A 777 30.01 5.96 -25.08
N SER A 778 30.49 5.05 -25.93
CA SER A 778 30.89 3.70 -25.52
C SER A 778 32.29 3.68 -24.89
N PRO A 779 32.68 2.65 -24.11
CA PRO A 779 34.01 2.58 -23.52
C PRO A 779 35.12 2.26 -24.54
N ILE A 780 34.78 1.78 -25.75
CA ILE A 780 35.74 1.39 -26.79
C ILE A 780 36.00 2.52 -27.79
N GLN A 781 35.00 3.36 -28.03
CA GLN A 781 35.07 4.41 -29.05
C GLN A 781 35.22 5.78 -28.39
N ASP A 782 36.21 6.55 -28.85
CA ASP A 782 36.51 7.85 -28.27
C ASP A 782 35.49 8.93 -28.71
N LYS A 783 34.96 8.81 -29.93
CA LYS A 783 33.91 9.70 -30.44
C LYS A 783 32.51 9.22 -30.04
N PRO A 784 31.65 10.10 -29.49
CA PRO A 784 30.25 9.78 -29.24
C PRO A 784 29.50 9.48 -30.54
N ILE A 785 28.60 8.50 -30.48
CA ILE A 785 27.63 8.19 -31.53
C ILE A 785 26.37 9.01 -31.23
N GLU A 786 25.95 9.85 -32.17
CA GLU A 786 24.73 10.62 -32.04
C GLU A 786 23.60 9.96 -32.83
N PHE A 787 22.46 9.77 -32.16
CA PHE A 787 21.21 9.32 -32.75
C PHE A 787 20.23 10.51 -32.83
N PRO A 788 20.33 11.38 -33.85
CA PRO A 788 19.55 12.62 -33.93
C PRO A 788 18.04 12.35 -34.07
N ARG A 789 17.21 13.23 -33.53
CA ARG A 789 15.75 13.14 -33.72
C ARG A 789 15.38 13.41 -35.18
N VAL A 790 14.33 12.73 -35.65
CA VAL A 790 13.78 12.86 -37.00
C VAL A 790 12.40 13.53 -36.97
N ILE A 791 11.78 13.58 -35.79
CA ILE A 791 10.46 14.14 -35.55
C ILE A 791 10.54 15.20 -34.46
N ASN A 792 9.86 16.33 -34.65
CA ASN A 792 9.79 17.44 -33.70
C ASN A 792 8.45 17.51 -32.95
N GLU A 793 7.68 16.42 -32.98
CA GLU A 793 6.40 16.28 -32.29
C GLU A 793 6.51 15.22 -31.20
N SER A 794 6.15 15.59 -29.97
CA SER A 794 6.05 14.64 -28.87
C SER A 794 4.84 13.72 -29.05
N PRO A 795 4.92 12.46 -28.59
CA PRO A 795 3.80 11.55 -28.68
C PRO A 795 2.61 12.01 -27.83
N LYS A 796 1.39 11.64 -28.24
CA LYS A 796 0.17 12.00 -27.49
C LYS A 796 0.17 11.26 -26.15
N GLN A 797 0.08 11.99 -25.04
CA GLN A 797 -0.03 11.38 -23.71
C GLN A 797 -1.30 10.52 -23.59
N ALA A 798 -1.14 9.32 -23.00
CA ALA A 798 -2.24 8.40 -22.78
C ALA A 798 -3.20 8.92 -21.70
N LYS A 799 -4.51 8.88 -21.98
CA LYS A 799 -5.58 9.23 -21.04
C LYS A 799 -6.13 8.00 -20.32
N GLU A 800 -6.40 8.12 -19.03
CA GLU A 800 -7.04 7.03 -18.29
C GLU A 800 -8.47 6.75 -18.84
N ILE A 801 -8.84 5.47 -18.97
CA ILE A 801 -10.17 5.06 -19.44
C ILE A 801 -10.82 4.01 -18.56
N LYS A 802 -12.14 3.91 -18.67
CA LYS A 802 -12.96 2.84 -18.07
C LYS A 802 -12.70 1.50 -18.75
N PRO A 803 -12.87 0.37 -18.05
CA PRO A 803 -12.62 -0.95 -18.61
C PRO A 803 -13.56 -1.26 -19.78
N HIS A 804 -13.08 -2.07 -20.73
CA HIS A 804 -13.84 -2.49 -21.90
C HIS A 804 -14.60 -3.81 -21.64
N PRO A 805 -15.87 -3.98 -22.06
CA PRO A 805 -16.69 -5.16 -21.74
C PRO A 805 -16.07 -6.51 -22.13
N TYR A 806 -15.47 -6.60 -23.32
CA TYR A 806 -14.98 -7.89 -23.85
C TYR A 806 -13.92 -8.59 -23.02
N GLY A 807 -13.20 -7.88 -22.17
CA GLY A 807 -12.11 -8.49 -21.45
C GLY A 807 -12.32 -8.53 -19.94
N ILE A 808 -13.51 -8.19 -19.48
CA ILE A 808 -13.85 -8.34 -18.07
C ILE A 808 -14.08 -9.84 -17.80
N GLU A 809 -13.34 -10.43 -16.89
CA GLU A 809 -13.59 -11.83 -16.48
C GLU A 809 -14.93 -11.94 -15.73
N LEU A 810 -15.58 -13.10 -15.79
CA LEU A 810 -16.87 -13.33 -15.13
C LEU A 810 -16.86 -12.89 -13.65
N GLY A 811 -15.79 -13.21 -12.92
CA GLY A 811 -15.62 -12.79 -11.52
C GLY A 811 -15.57 -11.27 -11.34
N ILE A 812 -14.88 -10.56 -12.25
CA ILE A 812 -14.80 -9.09 -12.26
C ILE A 812 -16.14 -8.49 -12.67
N LEU A 813 -16.85 -9.08 -13.64
CA LEU A 813 -18.18 -8.63 -14.08
C LEU A 813 -19.18 -8.75 -12.93
N ILE A 814 -19.17 -9.87 -12.20
CA ILE A 814 -20.01 -10.09 -11.02
C ILE A 814 -19.66 -9.06 -9.93
N LYS A 815 -18.38 -8.77 -9.71
CA LYS A 815 -17.93 -7.75 -8.77
C LYS A 815 -18.42 -6.36 -9.20
N MET A 816 -18.26 -5.99 -10.48
CA MET A 816 -18.72 -4.72 -11.03
C MET A 816 -20.25 -4.56 -11.00
N LEU A 817 -21.01 -5.61 -11.29
CA LEU A 817 -22.47 -5.64 -11.14
C LEU A 817 -22.91 -5.34 -9.71
N LYS A 818 -22.15 -5.83 -8.73
CA LYS A 818 -22.39 -5.57 -7.30
C LYS A 818 -21.88 -4.21 -6.84
N ASP A 819 -20.80 -3.70 -7.43
CA ASP A 819 -20.06 -2.50 -7.04
C ASP A 819 -20.49 -1.24 -7.82
N THR A 820 -21.28 -1.38 -8.88
CA THR A 820 -21.77 -0.25 -9.67
C THR A 820 -22.74 0.67 -8.90
N PRO A 821 -22.60 2.01 -8.98
CA PRO A 821 -23.60 2.94 -8.43
C PRO A 821 -24.90 3.00 -9.25
N GLN A 822 -24.94 2.35 -10.41
CA GLN A 822 -26.05 2.46 -11.37
C GLN A 822 -27.28 1.67 -10.90
N LYS A 823 -28.48 2.25 -11.05
CA LYS A 823 -29.75 1.65 -10.59
C LYS A 823 -30.35 0.65 -11.58
N THR A 824 -29.92 0.69 -12.84
CA THR A 824 -30.43 -0.14 -13.94
C THR A 824 -29.28 -0.85 -14.64
N LEU A 825 -29.55 -2.04 -15.16
CA LEU A 825 -28.60 -2.82 -15.98
C LEU A 825 -28.14 -2.00 -17.17
N GLN A 826 -29.06 -1.24 -17.77
CA GLN A 826 -28.73 -0.30 -18.84
C GLN A 826 -27.75 0.80 -18.40
N GLY A 827 -27.96 1.38 -17.21
CA GLY A 827 -27.07 2.38 -16.64
C GLY A 827 -25.69 1.82 -16.33
N PHE A 828 -25.62 0.60 -15.80
CA PHE A 828 -24.37 -0.11 -15.51
C PHE A 828 -23.54 -0.31 -16.76
N LEU A 829 -24.13 -0.96 -17.77
CA LEU A 829 -23.45 -1.27 -19.02
C LEU A 829 -22.97 0.02 -19.72
N LYS A 830 -23.77 1.10 -19.70
CA LYS A 830 -23.42 2.38 -20.33
C LYS A 830 -22.36 3.18 -19.58
N ASN A 831 -22.44 3.26 -18.25
CA ASN A 831 -21.67 4.22 -17.47
C ASN A 831 -20.39 3.64 -16.86
N ASP A 832 -20.32 2.33 -16.64
CA ASP A 832 -19.16 1.69 -15.99
C ASP A 832 -18.19 1.07 -16.98
N PHE A 833 -18.64 0.87 -18.23
CA PHE A 833 -17.81 0.41 -19.34
C PHE A 833 -17.63 1.51 -20.36
N CYS A 834 -16.47 1.52 -21.02
CA CYS A 834 -16.32 2.35 -22.22
C CYS A 834 -17.08 1.74 -23.40
N ARG A 835 -17.50 2.59 -24.35
CA ARG A 835 -18.00 2.21 -25.68
C ARG A 835 -19.30 1.37 -25.71
N VAL A 836 -20.08 1.41 -24.63
CA VAL A 836 -21.43 0.84 -24.59
C VAL A 836 -22.47 1.95 -24.67
N SER A 837 -23.23 1.98 -25.77
CA SER A 837 -24.36 2.91 -25.94
C SER A 837 -25.65 2.33 -25.36
N SER A 838 -26.69 3.16 -25.20
CA SER A 838 -28.01 2.67 -24.77
C SER A 838 -28.58 1.57 -25.69
N LYS A 839 -28.30 1.66 -27.01
CA LYS A 839 -28.71 0.64 -28.00
C LYS A 839 -27.96 -0.67 -27.81
N VAL A 840 -26.63 -0.62 -27.66
CA VAL A 840 -25.79 -1.81 -27.44
C VAL A 840 -26.12 -2.45 -26.09
N SER A 841 -26.33 -1.63 -25.06
CA SER A 841 -26.74 -2.11 -23.75
C SER A 841 -28.07 -2.86 -23.78
N LYS A 842 -29.03 -2.38 -24.58
CA LYS A 842 -30.31 -3.06 -24.80
C LYS A 842 -30.09 -4.40 -25.49
N GLU A 843 -29.33 -4.42 -26.58
CA GLU A 843 -28.99 -5.66 -27.30
C GLU A 843 -28.30 -6.71 -26.41
N ILE A 844 -27.37 -6.28 -25.55
CA ILE A 844 -26.72 -7.16 -24.56
C ILE A 844 -27.75 -7.71 -23.56
N SER A 845 -28.67 -6.87 -23.08
CA SER A 845 -29.68 -7.27 -22.10
C SER A 845 -30.68 -8.26 -22.71
N ASP A 846 -31.12 -8.00 -23.94
CA ASP A 846 -32.05 -8.86 -24.68
C ASP A 846 -31.44 -10.24 -24.95
N LYS A 847 -30.17 -10.30 -25.42
CA LYS A 847 -29.46 -11.57 -25.65
C LYS A 847 -29.17 -12.34 -24.35
N ALA A 848 -29.04 -11.63 -23.23
CA ALA A 848 -28.87 -12.25 -21.92
C ALA A 848 -30.20 -12.75 -21.32
N GLY A 849 -31.35 -12.41 -21.92
CA GLY A 849 -32.67 -12.67 -21.36
C GLY A 849 -32.98 -11.82 -20.12
N LEU A 850 -32.37 -10.64 -20.01
CA LEU A 850 -32.45 -9.78 -18.84
C LEU A 850 -33.19 -8.47 -19.13
N TYR A 851 -34.03 -8.06 -18.18
CA TYR A 851 -34.75 -6.81 -18.28
C TYR A 851 -33.80 -5.60 -18.17
N GLU A 852 -33.87 -4.65 -19.11
CA GLU A 852 -32.95 -3.48 -19.18
C GLU A 852 -32.93 -2.63 -17.89
N LYS A 853 -34.08 -2.54 -17.19
CA LYS A 853 -34.22 -1.80 -15.93
C LYS A 853 -34.03 -2.69 -14.70
N ALA A 854 -33.63 -3.95 -14.88
CA ALA A 854 -33.24 -4.81 -13.77
C ALA A 854 -32.12 -4.14 -12.97
N ARG A 855 -32.12 -4.34 -11.64
CA ARG A 855 -31.08 -3.78 -10.80
C ARG A 855 -29.79 -4.61 -10.96
N PRO A 856 -28.65 -4.01 -11.34
CA PRO A 856 -27.38 -4.73 -11.51
C PRO A 856 -27.01 -5.60 -10.30
N SER A 857 -27.24 -5.07 -9.10
CA SER A 857 -26.94 -5.75 -7.83
C SER A 857 -27.82 -6.98 -7.53
N ARG A 858 -28.91 -7.19 -8.28
CA ARG A 858 -29.85 -8.31 -8.10
C ARG A 858 -29.67 -9.42 -9.15
N ILE A 859 -28.80 -9.21 -10.14
CA ILE A 859 -28.50 -10.20 -11.16
C ILE A 859 -27.80 -11.39 -10.48
N ALA A 860 -28.41 -12.57 -10.56
CA ALA A 860 -27.89 -13.80 -9.98
C ALA A 860 -26.60 -14.26 -10.71
N ARG A 861 -25.83 -15.17 -10.13
CA ARG A 861 -24.59 -15.67 -10.77
C ARG A 861 -24.85 -16.30 -12.15
N GLN A 862 -25.92 -17.07 -12.27
CA GLN A 862 -26.31 -17.69 -13.54
C GLN A 862 -26.71 -16.64 -14.59
N GLU A 863 -27.43 -15.62 -14.17
CA GLU A 863 -27.82 -14.49 -15.02
C GLU A 863 -26.61 -13.61 -15.40
N ALA A 864 -25.62 -13.48 -14.51
CA ALA A 864 -24.37 -12.78 -14.79
C ALA A 864 -23.48 -13.55 -15.77
N ASP A 865 -23.51 -14.88 -15.73
CA ASP A 865 -22.88 -15.71 -16.76
C ASP A 865 -23.60 -15.57 -18.10
N ASN A 866 -24.94 -15.59 -18.14
CA ASN A 866 -25.71 -15.28 -19.34
C ASN A 866 -25.38 -13.89 -19.89
N LEU A 867 -25.24 -12.88 -19.01
CA LEU A 867 -24.82 -11.54 -19.37
C LEU A 867 -23.38 -11.51 -19.91
N PHE A 868 -22.46 -12.24 -19.29
CA PHE A 868 -21.07 -12.37 -19.74
C PHE A 868 -21.00 -13.00 -21.14
N GLN A 869 -21.72 -14.10 -21.36
CA GLN A 869 -21.83 -14.74 -22.67
C GLN A 869 -22.49 -13.82 -23.70
N ALA A 870 -23.51 -13.05 -23.30
CA ALA A 870 -24.17 -12.07 -24.16
C ALA A 870 -23.23 -10.91 -24.53
N ILE A 871 -22.38 -10.44 -23.61
CA ILE A 871 -21.34 -9.43 -23.90
C ILE A 871 -20.38 -9.96 -24.97
N GLN A 872 -19.89 -11.20 -24.84
CA GLN A 872 -18.98 -11.81 -25.83
C GLN A 872 -19.63 -12.00 -27.21
N LYS A 873 -20.93 -12.33 -27.25
CA LYS A 873 -21.71 -12.51 -28.49
C LYS A 873 -22.20 -11.20 -29.13
N THR A 874 -22.20 -10.10 -28.38
CA THR A 874 -22.67 -8.80 -28.89
C THR A 874 -21.55 -8.04 -29.54
N ARG A 875 -21.81 -7.37 -30.66
CA ARG A 875 -20.82 -6.56 -31.35
C ARG A 875 -20.69 -5.19 -30.68
N ILE A 876 -19.62 -4.99 -29.92
CA ILE A 876 -19.31 -3.75 -29.20
C ILE A 876 -18.19 -3.01 -29.94
N MET A 877 -18.25 -1.68 -29.92
CA MET A 877 -17.22 -0.85 -30.52
C MET A 877 -15.90 -1.00 -29.74
N ALA A 878 -14.78 -1.07 -30.45
CA ALA A 878 -13.44 -1.15 -29.85
C ALA A 878 -13.17 -0.02 -28.83
N PRO A 879 -12.32 -0.27 -27.82
CA PRO A 879 -11.97 0.73 -26.81
C PRO A 879 -11.40 2.01 -27.45
N PRO A 880 -11.55 3.17 -26.78
CA PRO A 880 -10.96 4.42 -27.26
C PRO A 880 -9.43 4.28 -27.35
N THR A 881 -8.86 4.78 -28.44
CA THR A 881 -7.42 4.78 -28.73
C THR A 881 -6.62 5.65 -27.77
N ASP A 882 -7.25 6.66 -27.18
CA ASP A 882 -6.57 7.72 -26.43
C ASP A 882 -5.91 7.24 -25.13
N CYS A 883 -6.18 6.02 -24.69
CA CYS A 883 -5.58 5.41 -23.51
C CYS A 883 -4.27 4.69 -23.74
N ILE A 884 -3.83 4.65 -24.99
CA ILE A 884 -2.60 4.01 -25.41
C ILE A 884 -1.87 5.04 -26.25
N SER A 885 -0.55 5.10 -26.08
CA SER A 885 0.31 5.93 -26.90
C SER A 885 1.09 5.02 -27.87
N PRO A 886 0.51 4.64 -29.03
CA PRO A 886 1.26 3.92 -30.05
C PRO A 886 2.41 4.79 -30.61
N ILE A 887 3.32 4.17 -31.35
CA ILE A 887 4.35 4.90 -32.11
C ILE A 887 3.71 5.49 -33.38
N GLY A 888 2.90 4.70 -34.08
CA GLY A 888 2.26 5.08 -35.33
C GLY A 888 3.05 4.68 -36.58
N GLU A 889 2.35 4.43 -37.68
CA GLU A 889 2.94 3.88 -38.92
C GLU A 889 4.06 4.75 -39.48
N GLU A 890 3.82 6.05 -39.61
CA GLU A 890 4.80 6.99 -40.17
C GLU A 890 6.04 7.13 -39.27
N GLN A 891 5.83 7.23 -37.95
CA GLN A 891 6.91 7.33 -36.99
C GLN A 891 7.75 6.05 -36.94
N MET A 892 7.12 4.87 -37.02
CA MET A 892 7.84 3.59 -37.12
C MET A 892 8.68 3.52 -38.40
N ILE A 893 8.16 3.95 -39.55
CA ILE A 893 8.94 3.97 -40.80
C ILE A 893 10.12 4.93 -40.69
N LYS A 894 9.91 6.14 -40.15
CA LYS A 894 11.00 7.12 -39.92
C LYS A 894 12.05 6.57 -38.95
N GLY A 895 11.61 5.94 -37.86
CA GLY A 895 12.49 5.28 -36.90
C GLY A 895 13.30 4.13 -37.51
N MET A 896 12.69 3.28 -38.35
CA MET A 896 13.42 2.22 -39.04
C MET A 896 14.38 2.76 -40.10
N LYS A 897 13.98 3.77 -40.88
CA LYS A 897 14.87 4.41 -41.88
C LYS A 897 16.10 5.07 -41.26
N LYS A 898 15.99 5.52 -40.00
CA LYS A 898 17.08 6.13 -39.25
C LYS A 898 18.23 5.15 -39.02
N GLU A 899 17.92 3.90 -38.66
CA GLU A 899 18.93 2.93 -38.19
C GLU A 899 19.14 1.73 -39.11
N ILE A 900 18.17 1.42 -39.97
CA ILE A 900 18.19 0.23 -40.84
C ILE A 900 18.14 0.72 -42.28
N ASP A 901 19.22 0.49 -43.02
CA ASP A 901 19.30 0.79 -44.46
C ASP A 901 18.69 -0.35 -45.29
N ALA A 902 17.53 -0.08 -45.87
CA ALA A 902 16.74 -1.03 -46.66
C ALA A 902 16.05 -0.34 -47.84
N GLU A 903 15.73 -1.09 -48.89
CA GLU A 903 15.09 -0.56 -50.10
C GLU A 903 13.57 -0.38 -49.93
N PHE A 904 12.97 -1.19 -49.06
CA PHE A 904 11.53 -1.21 -48.85
C PHE A 904 11.18 -1.20 -47.36
N TYR A 905 10.21 -0.36 -47.00
CA TYR A 905 9.65 -0.27 -45.66
C TYR A 905 8.13 -0.32 -45.73
N ALA A 906 7.53 -1.10 -44.83
CA ALA A 906 6.09 -1.09 -44.65
C ALA A 906 5.74 -1.21 -43.18
N ALA A 907 4.91 -0.29 -42.69
CA ALA A 907 4.32 -0.33 -41.36
C ALA A 907 2.80 -0.58 -41.44
N VAL A 908 2.26 -1.10 -40.35
CA VAL A 908 0.83 -1.27 -40.10
C VAL A 908 0.59 -1.07 -38.60
N THR A 909 -0.36 -0.19 -38.26
CA THR A 909 -0.89 -0.02 -36.91
C THR A 909 -2.29 -0.62 -36.90
N LYS A 910 -2.48 -1.70 -36.12
CA LYS A 910 -3.80 -2.33 -36.02
C LYS A 910 -4.77 -1.46 -35.25
N ARG A 911 -6.05 -1.73 -35.46
CA ARG A 911 -7.10 -1.17 -34.61
C ARG A 911 -6.92 -1.71 -33.19
N PRO A 912 -7.23 -0.92 -32.14
CA PRO A 912 -7.16 -1.41 -30.78
C PRO A 912 -7.97 -2.69 -30.58
N ALA A 913 -7.31 -3.70 -30.05
CA ALA A 913 -7.90 -4.94 -29.59
C ALA A 913 -7.95 -4.94 -28.05
N VAL A 914 -8.58 -5.96 -27.47
CA VAL A 914 -8.70 -6.10 -26.02
C VAL A 914 -8.29 -7.51 -25.64
N TYR A 915 -7.47 -7.63 -24.60
CA TYR A 915 -7.18 -8.90 -23.94
C TYR A 915 -7.41 -8.71 -22.44
N ARG A 916 -8.16 -9.61 -21.79
CA ARG A 916 -8.45 -9.54 -20.33
C ARG A 916 -8.82 -8.13 -19.78
N GLY A 917 -9.47 -7.32 -20.61
CA GLY A 917 -10.10 -6.05 -20.26
C GLY A 917 -9.20 -4.87 -20.54
N ASN A 918 -7.95 -5.16 -20.87
CA ASN A 918 -6.90 -4.22 -21.16
C ASN A 918 -6.88 -3.96 -22.68
N PRO A 919 -7.09 -2.71 -23.10
CA PRO A 919 -6.95 -2.34 -24.49
C PRO A 919 -5.47 -2.44 -24.87
N PHE A 920 -5.20 -2.96 -26.06
CA PHE A 920 -3.86 -3.01 -26.62
C PHE A 920 -3.88 -2.73 -28.12
N VAL A 921 -2.78 -2.17 -28.62
CA VAL A 921 -2.54 -1.94 -30.05
C VAL A 921 -1.30 -2.72 -30.42
N ILE A 922 -1.37 -3.43 -31.55
CA ILE A 922 -0.20 -4.05 -32.17
C ILE A 922 0.18 -3.24 -33.39
N GLU A 923 1.46 -2.91 -33.48
CA GLU A 923 2.06 -2.30 -34.64
C GLU A 923 3.14 -3.23 -35.16
N ALA A 924 3.18 -3.42 -36.48
CA ALA A 924 4.20 -4.22 -37.14
C ALA A 924 4.84 -3.39 -38.23
N ALA A 925 6.15 -3.53 -38.40
CA ALA A 925 6.88 -2.97 -39.50
C ALA A 925 7.86 -3.98 -40.08
N VAL A 926 8.07 -3.92 -41.39
CA VAL A 926 9.04 -4.75 -42.11
C VAL A 926 9.94 -3.86 -42.97
N ALA A 927 11.25 -4.08 -42.85
CA ALA A 927 12.27 -3.54 -43.74
C ALA A 927 12.82 -4.68 -44.60
N TYR A 928 13.06 -4.44 -45.89
CA TYR A 928 13.55 -5.46 -46.83
C TYR A 928 14.56 -4.89 -47.83
N GLY A 929 15.63 -5.64 -48.11
CA GLY A 929 16.67 -5.29 -49.09
C GLY A 929 17.78 -4.40 -48.52
N GLY A 930 18.51 -3.69 -49.39
CA GLY A 930 19.61 -2.80 -49.01
C GLY A 930 20.83 -3.56 -48.47
N THR A 931 21.31 -3.18 -47.29
CA THR A 931 22.50 -3.78 -46.65
C THR A 931 22.22 -5.10 -45.93
N LEU A 932 20.94 -5.53 -45.91
CA LEU A 932 20.50 -6.75 -45.23
C LEU A 932 20.92 -8.01 -45.99
N ARG A 933 21.51 -8.98 -45.28
CA ARG A 933 21.98 -10.25 -45.85
C ARG A 933 20.83 -11.24 -46.07
N GLY A 934 20.82 -11.88 -47.24
CA GLY A 934 19.71 -12.75 -47.68
C GLY A 934 19.75 -14.18 -47.15
N ASP A 935 20.89 -14.64 -46.67
CA ASP A 935 21.18 -15.97 -46.15
C ASP A 935 20.94 -16.11 -44.63
N GLU A 936 20.88 -14.99 -43.90
CA GLU A 936 20.68 -14.98 -42.45
C GLU A 936 19.20 -15.11 -42.04
N LEU A 937 18.99 -15.52 -40.78
CA LEU A 937 17.67 -15.48 -40.16
C LEU A 937 17.25 -14.03 -39.93
N VAL A 938 16.00 -13.74 -40.24
CA VAL A 938 15.40 -12.42 -40.08
C VAL A 938 15.50 -11.94 -38.63
N LYS A 939 16.01 -10.72 -38.45
CA LYS A 939 16.07 -10.07 -37.13
C LYS A 939 14.67 -9.64 -36.70
N VAL A 940 14.23 -10.11 -35.54
CA VAL A 940 12.93 -9.75 -34.93
C VAL A 940 13.16 -8.76 -33.79
N ILE A 941 12.73 -7.52 -33.99
CA ILE A 941 12.77 -6.45 -33.00
C ILE A 941 11.43 -6.44 -32.24
N ARG A 942 11.52 -6.43 -30.91
CA ARG A 942 10.37 -6.56 -30.01
C ARG A 942 10.27 -5.36 -29.09
N PHE A 943 9.12 -4.70 -29.07
CA PHE A 943 8.86 -3.57 -28.18
C PHE A 943 7.58 -3.78 -27.37
N ALA A 944 7.60 -3.30 -26.13
CA ALA A 944 6.42 -3.18 -25.28
C ALA A 944 6.37 -1.77 -24.68
N ASN A 945 5.30 -1.01 -24.92
CA ASN A 945 5.17 0.40 -24.50
C ASN A 945 6.44 1.22 -24.82
N ARG A 946 6.92 1.15 -26.08
CA ARG A 946 8.17 1.75 -26.58
C ARG A 946 9.49 1.25 -25.96
N VAL A 947 9.44 0.39 -24.95
CA VAL A 947 10.63 -0.20 -24.33
C VAL A 947 11.10 -1.44 -25.13
N PRO A 948 12.38 -1.49 -25.54
CA PRO A 948 12.96 -2.66 -26.20
C PRO A 948 13.02 -3.90 -25.30
N LEU A 949 12.67 -5.06 -25.87
CA LEU A 949 12.78 -6.38 -25.22
C LEU A 949 13.94 -7.16 -25.83
N GLN A 950 15.09 -7.21 -25.13
CA GLN A 950 16.29 -7.85 -25.65
C GLN A 950 16.37 -9.33 -25.24
N HIS A 951 16.02 -9.69 -24.00
CA HIS A 951 16.20 -11.05 -23.49
C HIS A 951 14.94 -11.94 -23.65
N GLN A 952 15.11 -13.25 -23.42
CA GLN A 952 14.02 -14.24 -23.40
C GLN A 952 13.15 -14.31 -24.67
N ALA A 953 13.76 -14.12 -25.85
CA ALA A 953 13.04 -14.14 -27.13
C ALA A 953 12.22 -15.42 -27.36
N GLY A 954 12.69 -16.59 -26.93
CA GLY A 954 11.98 -17.86 -27.10
C GLY A 954 10.66 -17.99 -26.32
N ALA A 955 10.55 -17.34 -25.17
CA ALA A 955 9.32 -17.36 -24.36
C ALA A 955 8.27 -16.35 -24.87
N CYS A 956 8.70 -15.35 -25.64
CA CYS A 956 7.89 -14.19 -26.02
C CYS A 956 6.83 -14.50 -27.09
N ALA A 957 5.62 -13.98 -26.87
CA ALA A 957 4.48 -14.07 -27.79
C ALA A 957 4.80 -13.53 -29.20
N ILE A 958 5.59 -12.46 -29.30
CA ILE A 958 5.98 -11.86 -30.58
C ILE A 958 6.77 -12.87 -31.42
N THR A 959 7.86 -13.42 -30.88
CA THR A 959 8.71 -14.40 -31.57
C THR A 959 7.91 -15.63 -31.98
N LYS A 960 7.08 -16.15 -31.08
CA LYS A 960 6.20 -17.30 -31.37
C LYS A 960 5.23 -17.00 -32.51
N SER A 961 4.66 -15.79 -32.55
CA SER A 961 3.74 -15.37 -33.61
C SER A 961 4.46 -15.21 -34.95
N THR A 962 5.70 -14.71 -34.96
CA THR A 962 6.53 -14.61 -36.17
C THR A 962 6.89 -15.98 -36.72
N ILE A 963 7.27 -16.94 -35.88
CA ILE A 963 7.56 -18.33 -36.29
C ILE A 963 6.30 -19.00 -36.86
N GLN A 964 5.14 -18.80 -36.24
CA GLN A 964 3.87 -19.40 -36.66
C GLN A 964 3.27 -18.77 -37.93
N THR A 965 3.80 -17.64 -38.41
CA THR A 965 3.35 -16.98 -39.64
C THR A 965 4.01 -17.64 -40.85
N ALA A 966 3.24 -17.96 -41.89
CA ALA A 966 3.74 -18.67 -43.07
C ALA A 966 4.43 -17.72 -44.07
N TRP A 967 5.69 -17.37 -43.80
CA TRP A 967 6.43 -16.36 -44.58
C TRP A 967 6.77 -16.77 -46.01
N ARG A 968 6.73 -18.08 -46.32
CA ARG A 968 6.86 -18.60 -47.69
C ARG A 968 5.86 -17.97 -48.66
N ASN A 969 4.64 -17.71 -48.20
CA ASN A 969 3.59 -17.08 -49.00
C ASN A 969 3.88 -15.60 -49.31
N TYR A 970 4.79 -14.99 -48.56
CA TYR A 970 5.18 -13.58 -48.68
C TYR A 970 6.54 -13.37 -49.34
N GLY A 971 7.19 -14.43 -49.81
CA GLY A 971 8.43 -14.35 -50.59
C GLY A 971 9.72 -14.57 -49.80
N LEU A 972 9.65 -14.93 -48.52
CA LEU A 972 10.81 -15.31 -47.69
C LEU A 972 10.91 -16.85 -47.54
N SER A 973 12.12 -17.38 -47.46
CA SER A 973 12.34 -18.80 -47.13
C SER A 973 12.11 -19.04 -45.63
N GLN A 974 11.63 -20.23 -45.24
CA GLN A 974 11.43 -20.57 -43.83
C GLN A 974 11.47 -22.08 -43.63
N SER A 975 12.29 -22.54 -42.69
CA SER A 975 12.34 -23.94 -42.25
C SER A 975 11.29 -24.23 -41.18
N ARG A 976 10.85 -25.49 -41.02
CA ARG A 976 9.76 -25.86 -40.11
C ARG A 976 10.12 -25.50 -38.66
N GLY A 977 9.31 -24.67 -38.00
CA GLY A 977 9.50 -24.27 -36.60
C GLY A 977 10.59 -23.22 -36.36
N ALA A 978 11.22 -22.67 -37.41
CA ALA A 978 12.24 -21.63 -37.30
C ALA A 978 11.72 -20.25 -37.74
N LEU A 979 12.48 -19.20 -37.45
CA LEU A 979 12.28 -17.88 -38.05
C LEU A 979 12.51 -17.94 -39.58
N PRO A 980 11.89 -17.05 -40.36
CA PRO A 980 12.19 -16.95 -41.78
C PRO A 980 13.64 -16.51 -42.02
N SER A 981 14.20 -16.92 -43.15
CA SER A 981 15.47 -16.42 -43.68
C SER A 981 15.23 -15.52 -44.88
N GLY A 982 16.06 -14.49 -45.02
CA GLY A 982 15.96 -13.49 -46.07
C GLY A 982 16.44 -12.11 -45.62
N PRO A 983 16.63 -11.17 -46.55
CA PRO A 983 17.19 -9.84 -46.27
C PRO A 983 16.09 -8.94 -45.69
N ALA A 984 15.60 -9.28 -44.50
CA ALA A 984 14.49 -8.59 -43.85
C ALA A 984 14.72 -8.37 -42.36
N VAL A 985 14.14 -7.30 -41.84
CA VAL A 985 14.00 -7.03 -40.39
C VAL A 985 12.52 -6.83 -40.10
N ILE A 986 12.03 -7.47 -39.03
CA ILE A 986 10.63 -7.35 -38.61
C ILE A 986 10.61 -6.72 -37.23
N MET A 987 9.94 -5.58 -37.11
CA MET A 987 9.68 -4.88 -35.86
C MET A 987 8.23 -5.09 -35.45
N ILE A 988 8.00 -5.45 -34.19
CA ILE A 988 6.66 -5.55 -33.61
C ILE A 988 6.63 -4.79 -32.30
N HIS A 989 5.63 -3.92 -32.16
CA HIS A 989 5.37 -3.14 -30.97
C HIS A 989 3.99 -3.49 -30.40
N MET A 990 3.94 -3.78 -29.10
CA MET A 990 2.70 -3.87 -28.33
C MET A 990 2.58 -2.67 -27.40
N ALA A 991 1.54 -1.87 -27.58
CA ALA A 991 1.20 -0.77 -26.69
C ALA A 991 -0.05 -1.13 -25.87
N SER A 992 0.01 -1.05 -24.55
CA SER A 992 -1.09 -1.42 -23.64
C SER A 992 -0.96 -0.72 -22.28
N VAL A 993 -2.10 -0.44 -21.63
CA VAL A 993 -2.14 0.12 -20.26
C VAL A 993 -1.45 -0.81 -19.26
N TRP A 994 -1.59 -2.11 -19.48
CA TRP A 994 -0.91 -3.16 -18.73
C TRP A 994 -0.32 -4.12 -19.76
N VAL A 995 0.98 -4.45 -19.68
CA VAL A 995 1.60 -5.44 -20.59
C VAL A 995 1.75 -6.74 -19.82
N PRO A 996 1.31 -7.88 -20.36
CA PRO A 996 1.38 -9.14 -19.64
C PRO A 996 2.78 -9.74 -19.79
N PHE A 997 3.68 -9.42 -18.87
CA PHE A 997 5.03 -10.00 -18.87
C PHE A 997 5.05 -11.42 -18.31
N THR A 998 6.02 -12.24 -18.74
CA THR A 998 6.24 -13.60 -18.21
C THR A 998 6.95 -13.61 -16.86
N SER A 999 7.66 -12.54 -16.52
CA SER A 999 8.44 -12.37 -15.29
C SER A 999 8.50 -10.89 -14.89
N GLU A 1000 8.85 -10.63 -13.63
CA GLU A 1000 9.01 -9.29 -13.05
C GLU A 1000 10.12 -8.46 -13.71
N SER A 1001 11.07 -9.11 -14.40
CA SER A 1001 12.13 -8.47 -15.16
C SER A 1001 11.68 -7.82 -16.49
N LYS A 1002 10.41 -7.98 -16.89
CA LYS A 1002 9.79 -7.33 -18.08
C LYS A 1002 10.50 -7.58 -19.41
N GLU A 1003 11.00 -8.79 -19.67
CA GLU A 1003 11.78 -9.13 -20.88
C GLU A 1003 10.99 -9.87 -21.98
N ALA A 1004 9.84 -10.46 -21.64
CA ALA A 1004 9.02 -11.19 -22.61
C ALA A 1004 7.52 -11.05 -22.34
N ILE A 1005 6.76 -10.88 -23.42
CA ILE A 1005 5.29 -10.83 -23.43
C ILE A 1005 4.72 -12.26 -23.40
N ALA A 1006 3.76 -12.50 -22.51
CA ALA A 1006 3.06 -13.78 -22.36
C ALA A 1006 2.14 -14.10 -23.54
N SER A 1007 1.98 -15.40 -23.81
CA SER A 1007 1.36 -15.95 -25.03
C SER A 1007 -0.17 -16.09 -24.90
N TYR A 1008 -0.91 -14.98 -24.91
CA TYR A 1008 -2.38 -15.02 -24.94
C TYR A 1008 -2.93 -15.20 -26.36
N PRO A 1009 -4.02 -15.99 -26.57
CA PRO A 1009 -4.60 -16.23 -27.89
C PRO A 1009 -4.98 -14.96 -28.65
N GLU A 1010 -5.56 -13.97 -27.98
CA GLU A 1010 -5.99 -12.69 -28.55
C GLU A 1010 -4.80 -11.87 -29.04
N ILE A 1011 -3.72 -11.84 -28.24
CA ILE A 1011 -2.47 -11.15 -28.57
C ILE A 1011 -1.80 -11.84 -29.77
N ILE A 1012 -1.69 -13.18 -29.75
CA ILE A 1012 -1.09 -13.94 -30.86
C ILE A 1012 -1.88 -13.72 -32.16
N LYS A 1013 -3.21 -13.74 -32.08
CA LYS A 1013 -4.09 -13.50 -33.23
C LYS A 1013 -3.84 -12.13 -33.85
N GLU A 1014 -3.76 -11.08 -33.02
CA GLU A 1014 -3.58 -9.71 -33.52
C GLU A 1014 -2.16 -9.48 -34.04
N ILE A 1015 -1.13 -10.03 -33.38
CA ILE A 1015 0.25 -10.01 -33.90
C ILE A 1015 0.34 -10.69 -35.25
N LYS A 1016 -0.23 -11.89 -35.40
CA LYS A 1016 -0.28 -12.57 -36.70
C LYS A 1016 -1.00 -11.74 -37.74
N SER A 1017 -2.13 -11.12 -37.40
CA SER A 1017 -2.87 -10.27 -38.34
C SER A 1017 -2.01 -9.10 -38.84
N ALA A 1018 -1.29 -8.43 -37.94
CA ALA A 1018 -0.38 -7.34 -38.28
C ALA A 1018 0.78 -7.82 -39.19
N LEU A 1019 1.40 -8.94 -38.82
CA LEU A 1019 2.47 -9.55 -39.61
C LEU A 1019 2.02 -9.98 -41.01
N GLN A 1020 0.83 -10.55 -41.14
CA GLN A 1020 0.25 -10.94 -42.43
C GLN A 1020 -0.06 -9.73 -43.32
N GLU A 1021 -0.45 -8.60 -42.72
CA GLU A 1021 -0.71 -7.36 -43.45
C GLU A 1021 0.58 -6.73 -43.98
N CYS A 1022 1.62 -6.62 -43.14
CA CYS A 1022 2.96 -6.25 -43.58
C CYS A 1022 3.52 -7.25 -44.62
N GLY A 1023 3.32 -8.55 -44.39
CA GLY A 1023 3.74 -9.62 -45.29
C GLY A 1023 3.12 -9.52 -46.67
N ARG A 1024 1.85 -9.11 -46.79
CA ARG A 1024 1.20 -8.85 -48.09
C ARG A 1024 1.82 -7.66 -48.81
N LYS A 1025 2.11 -6.56 -48.10
CA LYS A 1025 2.81 -5.39 -48.68
C LYS A 1025 4.21 -5.79 -49.18
N LEU A 1026 4.95 -6.56 -48.38
CA LEU A 1026 6.24 -7.13 -48.77
C LEU A 1026 6.13 -8.06 -50.00
N ALA A 1027 5.15 -8.96 -50.02
CA ALA A 1027 4.96 -9.91 -51.10
C ALA A 1027 4.74 -9.21 -52.45
N SER A 1028 4.00 -8.10 -52.46
CA SER A 1028 3.79 -7.29 -53.66
C SER A 1028 5.12 -6.74 -54.20
N HIS A 1029 5.98 -6.24 -53.31
CA HIS A 1029 7.29 -5.72 -53.66
C HIS A 1029 8.24 -6.85 -54.15
N VAL A 1030 8.34 -7.96 -53.42
CA VAL A 1030 9.17 -9.11 -53.79
C VAL A 1030 8.71 -9.73 -55.11
N ARG A 1031 7.40 -9.81 -55.37
CA ARG A 1031 6.88 -10.28 -56.67
C ARG A 1031 7.24 -9.32 -57.79
N LYS A 1032 7.25 -8.01 -57.57
CA LYS A 1032 7.71 -7.03 -58.56
C LYS A 1032 9.18 -7.27 -58.91
N ILE A 1033 10.05 -7.47 -57.90
CA ILE A 1033 11.47 -7.80 -58.10
C ILE A 1033 11.62 -9.10 -58.88
N LYS A 1034 10.95 -10.19 -58.45
CA LYS A 1034 11.04 -11.50 -59.12
C LYS A 1034 10.49 -11.47 -60.55
N LYS A 1035 9.44 -10.67 -60.82
CA LYS A 1035 8.91 -10.48 -62.18
C LYS A 1035 9.94 -9.80 -63.06
N VAL A 1036 10.58 -8.71 -62.57
CA VAL A 1036 11.64 -8.02 -63.31
C VAL A 1036 12.83 -8.96 -63.56
N GLU A 1037 13.24 -9.75 -62.58
CA GLU A 1037 14.32 -10.74 -62.74
C GLU A 1037 13.95 -11.84 -63.75
N HIS A 1038 12.69 -12.32 -63.72
CA HIS A 1038 12.20 -13.32 -64.66
C HIS A 1038 12.13 -12.78 -66.09
N GLU A 1039 11.63 -11.56 -66.29
CA GLU A 1039 11.62 -10.90 -67.61
C GLU A 1039 13.04 -10.65 -68.13
N LYS A 1040 13.98 -10.27 -67.26
CA LYS A 1040 15.42 -10.17 -67.63
C LYS A 1040 16.00 -11.52 -68.06
N LYS A 1041 15.71 -12.60 -67.32
CA LYS A 1041 16.14 -13.96 -67.70
C LYS A 1041 15.51 -14.38 -69.03
N ARG A 1042 14.23 -14.10 -69.24
CA ARG A 1042 13.49 -14.39 -70.46
C ARG A 1042 14.04 -13.63 -71.66
N LYS A 1043 14.37 -12.34 -71.50
CA LYS A 1043 15.07 -11.52 -72.51
C LYS A 1043 16.42 -12.15 -72.88
N LYS A 1044 17.24 -12.52 -71.89
CA LYS A 1044 18.54 -13.17 -72.12
C LYS A 1044 18.40 -14.51 -72.85
N ILE A 1045 17.40 -15.31 -72.50
CA ILE A 1045 17.06 -16.56 -73.19
C ILE A 1045 16.68 -16.28 -74.65
N PHE A 1046 15.79 -15.32 -74.92
CA PHE A 1046 15.42 -14.95 -76.29
C PHE A 1046 16.63 -14.44 -77.09
N GLU A 1047 17.49 -13.61 -76.50
CA GLU A 1047 18.72 -13.14 -77.16
C GLU A 1047 19.67 -14.30 -77.53
N MET A 1048 19.74 -15.36 -76.72
CA MET A 1048 20.49 -16.58 -77.04
C MET A 1048 19.85 -17.34 -78.21
N TYR A 1049 18.54 -17.63 -78.14
CA TYR A 1049 17.85 -18.43 -79.15
C TYR A 1049 17.61 -17.71 -80.49
N ILE A 1050 17.52 -16.37 -80.51
CA ILE A 1050 17.36 -15.59 -81.74
C ILE A 1050 18.48 -15.90 -82.74
N LYS A 1051 19.72 -16.10 -82.26
CA LYS A 1051 20.84 -16.46 -83.14
C LYS A 1051 20.63 -17.83 -83.81
N GLU A 1052 20.30 -18.85 -83.02
CA GLU A 1052 20.04 -20.22 -83.50
C GLU A 1052 18.85 -20.30 -84.48
N VAL A 1053 17.78 -19.57 -84.19
CA VAL A 1053 16.57 -19.52 -85.04
C VAL A 1053 16.88 -18.85 -86.37
N VAL A 1054 17.61 -17.73 -86.36
CA VAL A 1054 17.99 -17.03 -87.59
C VAL A 1054 18.93 -17.89 -88.45
N GLU A 1055 19.87 -18.62 -87.83
CA GLU A 1055 20.72 -19.56 -88.55
C GLU A 1055 19.94 -20.70 -89.20
N SER A 1056 18.96 -21.27 -88.48
CA SER A 1056 18.09 -22.33 -88.98
C SER A 1056 17.20 -21.85 -90.13
N ILE A 1057 16.56 -20.67 -90.00
CA ILE A 1057 15.71 -20.10 -91.05
C ILE A 1057 16.53 -19.74 -92.29
N ASN A 1058 17.74 -19.20 -92.12
CA ASN A 1058 18.60 -18.89 -93.25
C ASN A 1058 19.06 -20.16 -94.00
N LYS A 1059 19.19 -21.31 -93.34
CA LYS A 1059 19.46 -22.59 -94.02
C LYS A 1059 18.31 -23.05 -94.93
N ILE A 1060 17.07 -22.70 -94.58
CA ILE A 1060 15.87 -23.12 -95.33
C ILE A 1060 15.56 -22.13 -96.47
N GLU A 1061 15.45 -20.84 -96.16
CA GLU A 1061 14.91 -19.81 -97.08
C GLU A 1061 15.95 -18.77 -97.55
N LYS A 1062 17.23 -18.87 -97.11
CA LYS A 1062 18.33 -17.93 -97.48
C LYS A 1062 17.99 -16.44 -97.26
N VAL A 1063 17.39 -16.12 -96.12
CA VAL A 1063 16.96 -14.76 -95.75
C VAL A 1063 18.11 -13.95 -95.13
N ASP A 1064 18.12 -12.63 -95.33
CA ASP A 1064 19.11 -11.70 -94.76
C ASP A 1064 19.16 -11.74 -93.22
N LYS A 1065 20.25 -12.32 -92.68
CA LYS A 1065 20.42 -12.62 -91.24
C LYS A 1065 20.41 -11.37 -90.37
N THR A 1066 21.06 -10.29 -90.79
CA THR A 1066 21.23 -9.08 -89.97
C THR A 1066 19.89 -8.36 -89.77
N LYS A 1067 19.12 -8.19 -90.84
CA LYS A 1067 17.76 -7.61 -90.77
C LYS A 1067 16.80 -8.45 -89.92
N LEU A 1068 16.91 -9.78 -90.00
CA LEU A 1068 16.03 -10.68 -89.23
C LEU A 1068 16.37 -10.67 -87.73
N ILE A 1069 17.66 -10.62 -87.37
CA ILE A 1069 18.11 -10.48 -85.97
C ILE A 1069 17.62 -9.16 -85.38
N GLU A 1070 17.76 -8.03 -86.10
CA GLU A 1070 17.28 -6.74 -85.61
C GLU A 1070 15.76 -6.72 -85.37
N LYS A 1071 14.98 -7.25 -86.32
CA LYS A 1071 13.53 -7.37 -86.15
C LYS A 1071 13.15 -8.25 -84.96
N LEU A 1072 13.78 -9.41 -84.82
CA LEU A 1072 13.48 -10.33 -83.71
C LEU A 1072 13.94 -9.78 -82.35
N LYS A 1073 15.07 -9.07 -82.29
CA LYS A 1073 15.50 -8.35 -81.08
C LYS A 1073 14.53 -7.24 -80.72
N LYS A 1074 14.03 -6.48 -81.70
CA LYS A 1074 13.02 -5.44 -81.48
C LYS A 1074 11.71 -6.04 -80.95
N ILE A 1075 11.25 -7.16 -81.53
CA ILE A 1075 10.07 -7.90 -81.03
C ILE A 1075 10.29 -8.43 -79.61
N ALA A 1076 11.48 -8.97 -79.32
CA ALA A 1076 11.83 -9.43 -77.99
C ALA A 1076 11.85 -8.29 -76.96
N GLN A 1077 12.34 -7.11 -77.34
CA GLN A 1077 12.31 -5.90 -76.52
C GLN A 1077 10.89 -5.34 -76.34
N GLU A 1078 10.02 -5.41 -77.34
CA GLU A 1078 8.62 -4.97 -77.21
C GLU A 1078 7.79 -5.91 -76.34
N ARG A 1079 8.10 -7.22 -76.36
CA ARG A 1079 7.37 -8.24 -75.59
C ARG A 1079 7.93 -8.53 -74.20
N THR A 1080 9.11 -8.01 -73.86
CA THR A 1080 9.69 -8.10 -72.52
C THR A 1080 9.78 -6.69 -71.92
N VAL A 1081 9.36 -6.50 -70.67
CA VAL A 1081 9.22 -5.15 -70.08
C VAL A 1081 10.58 -4.42 -70.10
N GLY A 1082 10.58 -3.20 -70.66
CA GLY A 1082 11.75 -2.34 -70.84
C GLY A 1082 12.45 -1.91 -69.54
N GLU A 1083 13.70 -1.46 -69.68
CA GLU A 1083 14.64 -1.15 -68.60
C GLU A 1083 14.13 -0.11 -67.57
N ASN A 1084 13.08 0.64 -67.89
CA ASN A 1084 12.42 1.56 -66.98
C ASN A 1084 11.09 0.96 -66.48
N GLY A 1085 11.20 0.11 -65.47
CA GLY A 1085 10.06 -0.58 -64.84
C GLY A 1085 9.08 0.35 -64.13
N LYS A 1086 8.14 0.95 -64.87
CA LYS A 1086 6.84 1.35 -64.32
C LYS A 1086 5.89 0.16 -64.32
#